data_AF-A0A8J7B538-F1
#
_entry.id   AF-A0A8J7B538-F1
#
_cell.length_a   1.000
_cell.length_b   1.000
_cell.length_c   1.000
_cell.angle_alpha   90.00
_cell.angle_beta   90.00
_cell.angle_gamma   90.00
#
_symmetry.space_group_name_H-M   'P 1'
#
loop_
_entity.id
_entity.type
_entity.pdbx_description
1 polymer ?
#
loop_
_entity_poly.entity_id
_entity_poly.type
_entity_poly.pdbx_seq_one_letter_code
_entity_poly.pdbx_strand_id
1 'polypeptide(L)'
;MLSMCSVSAAQAETYYEKDDYYTEGTDAARSTARWYGQGASTLGLQGEVNPEDFKALLHGSGPNGECLHARAIDPTRHRAATDYTFSAPKSVSIAGLVQGDARAIAAHNQAVDTALGVLQERFAQARISTAEGRQRVVTGNIVAAVFQHDSSRELDPQLHSHCVVMNTTQLPDGTWRSLSNEEILANQILLGEIYQNELAYQLRQSGYDIDPQGKGQFELSNYSQPLLGTFSTRTRQIENYLQQWQKSLDETQGTPLHASQKKQATLRTRKRKQAVPREVLMAAWQQQIGDQNLTLPEVPHQERDLSTAAHHQADQMARAGTAHASERESVFRRGKVERFALEHALGEMPFATLSQAISTQGELLPVEAVKDKYTTTAALHRERDTIQLMHQGQHQWAPILSEAELQDQLHQWPTLSAGQQRALTLALTSSDQMLAWQGLPGSGKTFVLQAFKQSAEVQGFSVRGFAPSAEAANVLGKEAGLPTDTVASLLHAPAPAQAPRPAPEQREIWVIDEAGLLSAKDAHGLLNLAVERQARVILVGDTRQLSAVEAGNPFKSLQAGGIQTAFLDESRRQKTAALKQAVNLLAIDQTEAAFQTLVGAGSIQTIKSPTARLQQVATDYLALDEAERDKTLLLAGTNQERLALTALIRTGLQSQEQLGSDGFTLASLRRKDMTQAQAGYAAHYASGDIVTLNQQYKRQGLAKQQLYQVLQVDARRNRLTLADEAGQTLEIDPTACPNKTVYTRQAIPVAVGDRLRWTRNDRDQSIRNGQAFTLTAIDAQGQAEIRYPDGRCDAVDLTGLQYVDYSLVSTTYSAQGKTADRVMALMDATTSQESFYVAVSRAKYQLSLYTADPDELLRQAQRSSAKENVSDYVPLFNLVNSHAQTSESTPAATPSAVGDRDAARDLGRRAGERVAAGLATAPATDRGTPAGQRPAAISDRDLSAPPGPIGAGAEADDHRPQPPPAELERIAERARNWQQQRQLQTIAGTLIGLSDTAERVKSASEQQSRWAGAISRLAHEFARSLERRRQQREQRQQISAEQMMWAERLVPEVRGILTLARRAGETEQTGPDTWVLKGRHYTLSFCQATDTISLVAQDGRGELLRLQRPQGAWQPQLAQGITVEDVGQIQKAHRWLHQAMQPPQRSRQVEMER
;
A
#
# COMPACT_ATOMS: atom_id res chain seq x y z
N MET A 1 21.66 14.14 2.80
CA MET A 1 21.16 13.50 1.55
C MET A 1 21.87 12.17 1.37
N LEU A 2 21.18 11.11 0.93
CA LEU A 2 21.77 9.79 0.62
C LEU A 2 21.84 9.55 -0.89
N SER A 3 23.02 9.22 -1.41
CA SER A 3 23.22 8.74 -2.79
C SER A 3 23.80 7.32 -2.81
N MET A 4 23.52 6.57 -3.88
CA MET A 4 23.93 5.16 -4.02
C MET A 4 24.69 4.94 -5.32
N CYS A 5 25.82 4.21 -5.24
CA CYS A 5 26.55 3.72 -6.40
C CYS A 5 27.04 2.29 -6.18
N SER A 6 26.75 1.38 -7.11
CA SER A 6 27.49 0.10 -7.16
C SER A 6 28.91 0.35 -7.63
N VAL A 7 29.88 -0.33 -7.01
CA VAL A 7 31.31 -0.16 -7.29
C VAL A 7 31.98 -1.52 -7.54
N SER A 8 32.91 -1.55 -8.49
CA SER A 8 33.82 -2.68 -8.67
C SER A 8 34.95 -2.64 -7.63
N ALA A 9 35.66 -3.75 -7.43
CA ALA A 9 36.78 -3.81 -6.49
C ALA A 9 37.83 -2.72 -6.81
N ALA A 10 38.28 -2.63 -8.06
CA ALA A 10 39.22 -1.59 -8.50
C ALA A 10 38.72 -0.15 -8.34
N GLN A 11 37.39 0.10 -8.35
CA GLN A 11 36.85 1.44 -8.03
C GLN A 11 36.87 1.69 -6.52
N ALA A 12 36.57 0.66 -5.73
CA ALA A 12 36.47 0.72 -4.29
C ALA A 12 37.84 0.79 -3.60
N GLU A 13 38.88 0.12 -4.13
CA GLU A 13 40.26 0.24 -3.65
C GLU A 13 40.73 1.71 -3.63
N THR A 14 40.27 2.54 -4.58
CA THR A 14 40.64 3.95 -4.60
C THR A 14 40.10 4.78 -3.44
N TYR A 15 39.12 4.32 -2.63
CA TYR A 15 38.72 5.08 -1.44
C TYR A 15 39.85 5.14 -0.41
N TYR A 16 40.55 4.00 -0.21
CA TYR A 16 41.68 3.91 0.70
C TYR A 16 42.88 4.75 0.21
N GLU A 17 43.23 4.65 -1.08
CA GLU A 17 44.30 5.45 -1.72
C GLU A 17 44.14 6.99 -1.58
N LYS A 18 42.96 7.47 -1.14
CA LYS A 18 42.71 8.90 -0.90
C LYS A 18 42.82 9.30 0.57
N ASP A 19 42.69 8.36 1.50
CA ASP A 19 42.89 8.62 2.94
C ASP A 19 44.39 8.67 3.27
N ASP A 20 45.21 7.77 2.70
CA ASP A 20 46.69 7.77 2.85
C ASP A 20 47.33 9.13 2.53
N TYR A 21 46.68 9.96 1.69
CA TYR A 21 47.18 11.28 1.30
C TYR A 21 46.83 12.41 2.30
N TYR A 22 45.92 12.17 3.24
CA TYR A 22 45.63 13.09 4.35
C TYR A 22 46.50 12.80 5.58
N THR A 23 47.16 11.63 5.64
CA THR A 23 47.91 11.16 6.80
C THR A 23 49.42 11.43 6.76
N GLU A 24 49.97 11.95 5.65
CA GLU A 24 51.40 12.33 5.53
C GLU A 24 51.81 13.60 6.34
N GLY A 25 50.97 14.08 7.27
CA GLY A 25 51.19 15.29 8.06
C GLY A 25 50.73 15.18 9.52
N THR A 26 51.66 14.82 10.41
CA THR A 26 51.54 14.70 11.88
C THR A 26 50.70 13.54 12.42
N ASP A 27 51.12 13.00 13.59
CA ASP A 27 50.49 11.86 14.30
C ASP A 27 49.01 12.06 14.70
N ALA A 28 48.47 13.26 14.51
CA ALA A 28 47.07 13.58 14.78
C ALA A 28 46.12 13.18 13.62
N ALA A 29 46.64 12.98 12.40
CA ALA A 29 45.87 12.54 11.25
C ALA A 29 45.81 11.00 11.19
N ARG A 30 45.15 10.36 12.18
CA ARG A 30 44.75 8.95 12.05
C ARG A 30 43.62 8.81 11.04
N SER A 31 43.55 7.66 10.36
CA SER A 31 42.47 7.41 9.42
C SER A 31 41.12 7.49 10.14
N THR A 32 40.17 8.23 9.55
CA THR A 32 38.78 8.24 10.05
C THR A 32 37.98 7.04 9.54
N ALA A 33 38.60 6.21 8.69
CA ALA A 33 38.00 5.01 8.13
C ALA A 33 37.74 3.98 9.23
N ARG A 34 36.48 3.57 9.40
CA ARG A 34 36.09 2.59 10.42
C ARG A 34 35.20 1.47 9.89
N TRP A 35 35.31 0.30 10.50
CA TRP A 35 34.38 -0.81 10.28
C TRP A 35 33.03 -0.54 10.92
N TYR A 36 31.97 -0.99 10.25
CA TYR A 36 30.60 -0.95 10.74
C TYR A 36 29.83 -2.23 10.38
N GLY A 37 28.93 -2.63 11.27
CA GLY A 37 27.96 -3.69 11.06
C GLY A 37 28.25 -4.97 11.83
N GLN A 38 27.19 -5.73 12.10
CA GLN A 38 27.26 -7.00 12.82
C GLN A 38 28.03 -8.07 12.02
N GLY A 39 28.00 -7.99 10.69
CA GLY A 39 28.77 -8.88 9.82
C GLY A 39 30.26 -8.60 9.92
N ALA A 40 30.67 -7.33 9.96
CA ALA A 40 32.05 -6.94 10.21
C ALA A 40 32.52 -7.45 11.59
N SER A 41 31.70 -7.24 12.63
CA SER A 41 31.97 -7.75 13.99
C SER A 41 32.12 -9.28 14.04
N THR A 42 31.33 -10.02 13.25
CA THR A 42 31.43 -11.49 13.16
C THR A 42 32.73 -11.95 12.50
N LEU A 43 33.29 -11.15 11.59
CA LEU A 43 34.60 -11.38 10.96
C LEU A 43 35.78 -10.88 11.81
N GLY A 44 35.53 -10.40 13.04
CA GLY A 44 36.55 -9.81 13.90
C GLY A 44 36.97 -8.38 13.53
N LEU A 45 36.28 -7.75 12.58
CA LEU A 45 36.61 -6.42 12.06
C LEU A 45 35.96 -5.33 12.92
N GLN A 46 36.79 -4.63 13.70
CA GLN A 46 36.39 -3.53 14.59
C GLN A 46 37.44 -2.42 14.56
N GLY A 47 37.01 -1.18 14.82
CA GLY A 47 37.90 -0.02 14.80
C GLY A 47 38.29 0.41 13.39
N GLU A 48 39.55 0.75 13.20
CA GLU A 48 40.13 1.30 11.97
C GLU A 48 40.12 0.28 10.82
N VAL A 49 39.95 0.76 9.58
CA VAL A 49 39.94 -0.12 8.39
C VAL A 49 41.36 -0.45 7.97
N ASN A 50 41.76 -1.72 8.06
CA ASN A 50 42.98 -2.23 7.45
C ASN A 50 42.81 -2.34 5.91
N PRO A 51 43.72 -1.80 5.09
CA PRO A 51 43.63 -1.86 3.63
C PRO A 51 43.70 -3.28 3.06
N GLU A 52 44.45 -4.20 3.68
CA GLU A 52 44.56 -5.58 3.21
C GLU A 52 43.24 -6.33 3.41
N ASP A 53 42.63 -6.20 4.60
CA ASP A 53 41.31 -6.77 4.92
C ASP A 53 40.21 -6.17 4.02
N PHE A 54 40.23 -4.84 3.82
CA PHE A 54 39.29 -4.15 2.93
C PHE A 54 39.39 -4.65 1.49
N LYS A 55 40.62 -4.85 0.99
CA LYS A 55 40.86 -5.41 -0.33
C LYS A 55 40.40 -6.87 -0.43
N ALA A 56 40.72 -7.71 0.56
CA ALA A 56 40.27 -9.11 0.61
C ALA A 56 38.74 -9.22 0.49
N LEU A 57 38.01 -8.39 1.23
CA LEU A 57 36.54 -8.35 1.25
C LEU A 57 35.93 -7.89 -0.09
N LEU A 58 36.54 -6.93 -0.77
CA LEU A 58 36.12 -6.50 -2.11
C LEU A 58 36.28 -7.62 -3.16
N HIS A 59 37.28 -8.48 -2.97
CA HIS A 59 37.48 -9.72 -3.73
C HIS A 59 36.80 -10.94 -3.07
N GLY A 60 35.84 -10.72 -2.16
CA GLY A 60 34.94 -11.73 -1.59
C GLY A 60 35.57 -12.76 -0.67
N SER A 61 36.75 -12.48 -0.12
CA SER A 61 37.44 -13.29 0.88
C SER A 61 37.37 -12.61 2.26
N GLY A 62 37.22 -13.38 3.32
CA GLY A 62 37.30 -12.87 4.69
C GLY A 62 38.76 -12.71 5.16
N PRO A 63 38.98 -12.09 6.34
CA PRO A 63 40.32 -11.80 6.86
C PRO A 63 41.19 -13.04 7.08
N ASN A 64 40.58 -14.21 7.31
CA ASN A 64 41.28 -15.48 7.52
C ASN A 64 41.33 -16.34 6.23
N GLY A 65 41.01 -15.76 5.07
CA GLY A 65 40.98 -16.44 3.78
C GLY A 65 39.71 -17.25 3.50
N GLU A 66 38.69 -17.15 4.35
CA GLU A 66 37.41 -17.84 4.15
C GLU A 66 36.61 -17.25 2.97
N CYS A 67 35.94 -18.10 2.18
CA CYS A 67 35.14 -17.62 1.04
C CYS A 67 33.79 -17.10 1.52
N LEU A 68 33.49 -15.82 1.27
CA LEU A 68 32.25 -15.17 1.70
C LEU A 68 31.11 -15.32 0.68
N HIS A 69 31.23 -16.23 -0.29
CA HIS A 69 30.27 -16.41 -1.38
C HIS A 69 29.96 -17.88 -1.67
N ALA A 70 28.74 -18.14 -2.14
CA ALA A 70 28.27 -19.50 -2.44
C ALA A 70 28.86 -20.11 -3.74
N ARG A 71 29.59 -19.32 -4.53
CA ARG A 71 30.16 -19.67 -5.85
C ARG A 71 31.43 -18.87 -6.08
N ALA A 72 32.32 -19.40 -6.92
CA ALA A 72 33.47 -18.65 -7.41
C ALA A 72 33.04 -17.33 -8.06
N ILE A 73 33.82 -16.28 -7.80
CA ILE A 73 33.58 -14.93 -8.29
C ILE A 73 34.03 -14.83 -9.75
N ASP A 74 33.20 -14.23 -10.60
CA ASP A 74 33.64 -13.69 -11.90
C ASP A 74 33.97 -12.19 -11.70
N PRO A 75 35.25 -11.78 -11.71
CA PRO A 75 35.63 -10.39 -11.45
C PRO A 75 35.05 -9.39 -12.47
N THR A 76 34.64 -9.85 -13.66
CA THR A 76 34.06 -9.00 -14.71
C THR A 76 32.56 -8.77 -14.53
N ARG A 77 31.88 -9.64 -13.78
CA ARG A 77 30.42 -9.58 -13.53
C ARG A 77 30.07 -9.35 -12.05
N HIS A 78 31.03 -9.44 -11.15
CA HIS A 78 30.80 -9.25 -9.72
C HIS A 78 30.69 -7.77 -9.35
N ARG A 79 29.63 -7.44 -8.60
CA ARG A 79 29.55 -6.19 -7.83
C ARG A 79 30.28 -6.41 -6.51
N ALA A 80 31.45 -5.81 -6.32
CA ALA A 80 32.22 -5.95 -5.09
C ALA A 80 31.50 -5.32 -3.88
N ALA A 81 31.01 -4.09 -4.05
CA ALA A 81 30.33 -3.35 -2.99
C ALA A 81 29.29 -2.37 -3.53
N THR A 82 28.56 -1.72 -2.64
CA THR A 82 27.72 -0.56 -2.92
C THR A 82 28.08 0.56 -1.96
N ASP A 83 28.47 1.70 -2.50
CA ASP A 83 28.73 2.94 -1.77
C ASP A 83 27.39 3.64 -1.49
N TYR A 84 27.09 3.81 -0.20
CA TYR A 84 26.01 4.61 0.34
C TYR A 84 26.62 5.90 0.88
N THR A 85 26.64 6.95 0.05
CA THR A 85 27.25 8.22 0.42
C THR A 85 26.22 9.13 1.09
N PHE A 86 26.41 9.39 2.38
CA PHE A 86 25.63 10.36 3.15
C PHE A 86 26.34 11.72 3.14
N SER A 87 25.70 12.76 2.63
CA SER A 87 26.23 14.13 2.63
C SER A 87 25.43 15.03 3.55
N ALA A 88 26.13 15.79 4.40
CA ALA A 88 25.53 16.82 5.25
C ALA A 88 25.07 18.03 4.41
N PRO A 89 24.16 18.87 4.94
CA PRO A 89 23.88 20.20 4.40
C PRO A 89 25.13 21.09 4.32
N LYS A 90 25.06 22.17 3.53
CA LYS A 90 26.23 23.02 3.29
C LYS A 90 26.59 23.84 4.54
N SER A 91 25.60 24.38 5.23
CA SER A 91 25.77 25.06 6.52
C SER A 91 26.42 24.17 7.59
N VAL A 92 25.98 22.91 7.71
CA VAL A 92 26.56 21.93 8.65
C VAL A 92 28.02 21.62 8.30
N SER A 93 28.34 21.56 7.00
CA SER A 93 29.73 21.43 6.55
C SER A 93 30.59 22.65 6.93
N ILE A 94 30.04 23.87 6.86
CA ILE A 94 30.73 25.10 7.29
C ILE A 94 30.91 25.12 8.81
N ALA A 95 29.86 24.78 9.58
CA ALA A 95 29.90 24.69 11.03
C ALA A 95 30.99 23.73 11.53
N GLY A 96 31.02 22.50 11.01
CA GLY A 96 32.00 21.50 11.42
C GLY A 96 33.42 21.77 10.92
N LEU A 97 33.59 22.16 9.65
CA LEU A 97 34.91 22.14 8.99
C LEU A 97 35.58 23.52 8.88
N VAL A 98 34.80 24.60 8.80
CA VAL A 98 35.34 25.97 8.66
C VAL A 98 35.35 26.67 10.02
N GLN A 99 34.30 26.49 10.83
CA GLN A 99 34.19 27.06 12.18
C GLN A 99 34.74 26.12 13.26
N GLY A 100 35.00 24.85 12.93
CA GLY A 100 35.65 23.89 13.81
C GLY A 100 34.77 23.28 14.91
N ASP A 101 33.44 23.36 14.81
CA ASP A 101 32.57 22.74 15.80
C ASP A 101 32.52 21.21 15.64
N ALA A 102 33.32 20.52 16.46
CA ALA A 102 33.38 19.07 16.51
C ALA A 102 32.01 18.40 16.77
N ARG A 103 31.06 19.09 17.42
CA ARG A 103 29.71 18.54 17.66
C ARG A 103 28.91 18.38 16.38
N ALA A 104 29.11 19.26 15.39
CA ALA A 104 28.48 19.13 14.07
C ALA A 104 29.00 17.90 13.30
N ILE A 105 30.28 17.55 13.49
CA ILE A 105 30.89 16.33 12.92
C ILE A 105 30.41 15.08 13.68
N ALA A 106 30.33 15.13 15.00
CA ALA A 106 29.77 14.04 15.82
C ALA A 106 28.30 13.74 15.44
N ALA A 107 27.48 14.79 15.29
CA ALA A 107 26.09 14.70 14.84
C ALA A 107 25.97 14.05 13.44
N HIS A 108 26.89 14.36 12.51
CA HIS A 108 26.96 13.69 11.20
C HIS A 108 27.20 12.19 11.36
N ASN A 109 28.20 11.80 12.15
CA ASN A 109 28.60 10.41 12.32
C ASN A 109 27.50 9.57 13.01
N GLN A 110 26.85 10.12 14.04
CA GLN A 110 25.70 9.48 14.70
C GLN A 110 24.49 9.31 13.77
N ALA A 111 24.23 10.29 12.90
CA ALA A 111 23.17 10.19 11.90
C ALA A 111 23.48 9.13 10.82
N VAL A 112 24.74 8.99 10.42
CA VAL A 112 25.21 7.91 9.53
C VAL A 112 25.02 6.55 10.19
N ASP A 113 25.47 6.38 11.45
CA ASP A 113 25.33 5.12 12.19
C ASP A 113 23.86 4.73 12.39
N THR A 114 22.99 5.70 12.68
CA THR A 114 21.55 5.46 12.80
C THR A 114 20.96 4.96 11.48
N ALA A 115 21.28 5.60 10.36
CA ALA A 115 20.78 5.19 9.05
C ALA A 115 21.34 3.83 8.59
N LEU A 116 22.61 3.53 8.88
CA LEU A 116 23.22 2.22 8.61
C LEU A 116 22.64 1.10 9.49
N GLY A 117 22.30 1.38 10.75
CA GLY A 117 21.61 0.44 11.63
C GLY A 117 20.25 0.04 11.08
N VAL A 118 19.44 1.01 10.67
CA VAL A 118 18.14 0.76 10.03
C VAL A 118 18.30 -0.01 8.71
N LEU A 119 19.30 0.32 7.88
CA LEU A 119 19.62 -0.41 6.65
C LEU A 119 19.94 -1.89 6.96
N GLN A 120 20.80 -2.13 7.95
CA GLN A 120 21.19 -3.46 8.39
C GLN A 120 20.01 -4.28 8.90
N GLU A 121 19.24 -3.76 9.86
CA GLU A 121 18.20 -4.51 10.57
C GLU A 121 16.96 -4.82 9.71
N ARG A 122 16.62 -3.94 8.77
CA ARG A 122 15.36 -4.02 8.01
C ARG A 122 15.56 -4.45 6.56
N PHE A 123 16.61 -3.97 5.91
CA PHE A 123 16.76 -4.07 4.45
C PHE A 123 17.92 -4.97 4.00
N ALA A 124 18.84 -5.37 4.88
CA ALA A 124 19.85 -6.38 4.55
C ALA A 124 19.20 -7.76 4.35
N GLN A 125 19.32 -8.29 3.13
CA GLN A 125 18.69 -9.54 2.72
C GLN A 125 19.62 -10.38 1.83
N ALA A 126 19.50 -11.69 1.92
CA ALA A 126 20.09 -12.64 1.00
C ALA A 126 19.01 -13.36 0.18
N ARG A 127 19.35 -13.80 -1.04
CA ARG A 127 18.51 -14.67 -1.86
C ARG A 127 18.91 -16.13 -1.66
N ILE A 128 17.94 -16.98 -1.36
CA ILE A 128 18.12 -18.43 -1.26
C ILE A 128 17.24 -19.17 -2.27
N SER A 129 17.65 -20.35 -2.68
CA SER A 129 16.85 -21.25 -3.51
C SER A 129 16.38 -22.41 -2.63
N THR A 130 15.06 -22.59 -2.55
CA THR A 130 14.39 -23.66 -1.80
C THR A 130 13.65 -24.59 -2.76
N ALA A 131 13.10 -25.70 -2.27
CA ALA A 131 12.25 -26.59 -3.08
C ALA A 131 10.95 -25.90 -3.57
N GLU A 132 10.51 -24.84 -2.88
CA GLU A 132 9.33 -24.02 -3.19
C GLU A 132 9.69 -22.83 -4.11
N GLY A 133 10.95 -22.70 -4.53
CA GLY A 133 11.44 -21.62 -5.38
C GLY A 133 12.43 -20.68 -4.70
N ARG A 134 12.69 -19.53 -5.33
CA ARG A 134 13.62 -18.51 -4.80
C ARG A 134 12.93 -17.65 -3.75
N GLN A 135 13.47 -17.66 -2.54
CA GLN A 135 12.98 -16.85 -1.42
C GLN A 135 14.04 -15.80 -1.02
N ARG A 136 13.60 -14.71 -0.37
CA ARG A 136 14.48 -13.71 0.24
C ARG A 136 14.42 -13.87 1.75
N VAL A 137 15.57 -13.81 2.42
CA VAL A 137 15.67 -13.90 3.88
C VAL A 137 16.38 -12.65 4.38
N VAL A 138 15.79 -11.99 5.38
CA VAL A 138 16.44 -10.89 6.10
C VAL A 138 17.56 -11.45 6.95
N THR A 139 18.75 -10.88 6.81
CA THR A 139 19.96 -11.34 7.48
C THR A 139 20.31 -10.53 8.72
N GLY A 140 19.87 -9.26 8.77
CA GLY A 140 20.11 -8.38 9.93
C GLY A 140 21.57 -8.00 10.15
N ASN A 141 22.45 -8.25 9.17
CA ASN A 141 23.88 -7.97 9.26
C ASN A 141 24.47 -7.48 7.93
N ILE A 142 25.42 -6.55 8.01
CA ILE A 142 26.23 -6.09 6.88
C ILE A 142 27.72 -6.06 7.27
N VAL A 143 28.59 -6.06 6.27
CA VAL A 143 30.01 -5.68 6.40
C VAL A 143 30.17 -4.35 5.67
N ALA A 144 30.53 -3.28 6.38
CA ALA A 144 30.67 -1.95 5.79
C ALA A 144 31.95 -1.26 6.28
N ALA A 145 32.66 -0.60 5.37
CA ALA A 145 33.70 0.37 5.70
C ALA A 145 33.14 1.79 5.53
N VAL A 146 33.32 2.65 6.51
CA VAL A 146 32.83 4.04 6.52
C VAL A 146 34.01 4.99 6.45
N PHE A 147 34.14 5.71 5.33
CA PHE A 147 35.20 6.70 5.08
C PHE A 147 34.61 8.11 5.17
N GLN A 148 35.05 8.94 6.13
CA GLN A 148 34.61 10.33 6.26
C GLN A 148 35.51 11.26 5.44
N HIS A 149 34.92 12.14 4.64
CA HIS A 149 35.63 13.14 3.85
C HIS A 149 35.13 14.56 4.15
N ASP A 150 36.07 15.51 4.16
CA ASP A 150 35.83 16.92 4.49
C ASP A 150 35.63 17.82 3.25
N SER A 151 36.01 17.37 2.04
CA SER A 151 36.09 18.24 0.85
C SER A 151 35.44 17.67 -0.42
N SER A 152 34.77 18.55 -1.16
CA SER A 152 34.16 18.23 -2.45
C SER A 152 35.21 17.98 -3.56
N ARG A 153 34.75 17.69 -4.78
CA ARG A 153 35.63 17.61 -5.96
C ARG A 153 36.18 18.95 -6.43
N GLU A 154 35.44 20.03 -6.18
CA GLU A 154 35.89 21.40 -6.46
C GLU A 154 36.56 22.02 -5.21
N LEU A 155 36.97 21.20 -4.24
CA LEU A 155 37.63 21.58 -2.98
C LEU A 155 36.80 22.44 -2.02
N ASP A 156 35.54 22.77 -2.34
CA ASP A 156 34.57 23.33 -1.38
C ASP A 156 34.45 22.45 -0.10
N PRO A 157 34.21 23.03 1.10
CA PRO A 157 33.92 22.26 2.32
C PRO A 157 32.64 21.43 2.14
N GLN A 158 32.73 20.13 2.35
CA GLN A 158 31.61 19.20 2.21
C GLN A 158 31.82 18.00 3.11
N LEU A 159 31.14 17.97 4.27
CA LEU A 159 31.17 16.83 5.17
C LEU A 159 30.30 15.69 4.60
N HIS A 160 30.91 14.54 4.32
CA HIS A 160 30.23 13.36 3.81
C HIS A 160 30.92 12.06 4.19
N SER A 161 30.14 11.00 4.40
CA SER A 161 30.66 9.65 4.64
C SER A 161 30.30 8.72 3.48
N HIS A 162 31.32 8.08 2.90
CA HIS A 162 31.15 6.96 1.97
C HIS A 162 31.06 5.66 2.76
N CYS A 163 29.86 5.07 2.79
CA CYS A 163 29.63 3.81 3.48
C CYS A 163 29.67 2.68 2.44
N VAL A 164 30.84 2.09 2.25
CA VAL A 164 31.11 1.02 1.29
C VAL A 164 30.64 -0.30 1.91
N VAL A 165 29.39 -0.67 1.62
CA VAL A 165 28.79 -1.94 2.07
C VAL A 165 29.19 -3.04 1.09
N MET A 166 29.91 -4.03 1.60
CA MET A 166 30.37 -5.19 0.83
C MET A 166 29.17 -5.99 0.29
N ASN A 167 29.35 -6.66 -0.86
CA ASN A 167 28.33 -7.51 -1.46
C ASN A 167 28.20 -8.88 -0.74
N THR A 168 28.24 -8.89 0.59
CA THR A 168 28.18 -10.09 1.42
C THR A 168 27.34 -9.86 2.67
N THR A 169 26.69 -10.92 3.13
CA THR A 169 25.90 -10.95 4.36
C THR A 169 25.72 -12.41 4.80
N GLN A 170 25.60 -12.62 6.11
CA GLN A 170 25.53 -13.94 6.71
C GLN A 170 24.07 -14.36 6.93
N LEU A 171 23.72 -15.59 6.54
CA LEU A 171 22.44 -16.20 6.89
C LEU A 171 22.42 -16.67 8.36
N PRO A 172 21.23 -16.91 8.96
CA PRO A 172 21.12 -17.44 10.33
C PRO A 172 21.79 -18.81 10.56
N ASP A 173 22.13 -19.55 9.51
CA ASP A 173 22.88 -20.80 9.56
C ASP A 173 24.42 -20.59 9.57
N GLY A 174 24.86 -19.34 9.64
CA GLY A 174 26.28 -18.96 9.59
C GLY A 174 26.86 -18.87 8.17
N THR A 175 26.12 -19.24 7.13
CA THR A 175 26.65 -19.26 5.75
C THR A 175 26.59 -17.89 5.07
N TRP A 176 27.66 -17.52 4.38
CA TRP A 176 27.73 -16.24 3.67
C TRP A 176 27.08 -16.30 2.28
N ARG A 177 26.42 -15.20 1.89
CA ARG A 177 25.67 -15.03 0.64
C ARG A 177 25.80 -13.59 0.13
N SER A 178 25.56 -13.39 -1.16
CA SER A 178 25.55 -12.05 -1.74
C SER A 178 24.36 -11.22 -1.25
N LEU A 179 24.65 -9.97 -0.86
CA LEU A 179 23.65 -9.01 -0.38
C LEU A 179 22.68 -8.60 -1.51
N SER A 180 21.39 -8.54 -1.21
CA SER A 180 20.36 -8.04 -2.12
C SER A 180 20.09 -6.56 -1.89
N ASN A 181 20.26 -5.73 -2.92
CA ASN A 181 20.06 -4.29 -2.83
C ASN A 181 18.61 -3.84 -3.10
N GLU A 182 17.68 -4.75 -3.41
CA GLU A 182 16.36 -4.36 -3.93
C GLU A 182 15.51 -3.61 -2.91
N GLU A 183 15.38 -4.12 -1.68
CA GLU A 183 14.66 -3.41 -0.62
C GLU A 183 15.43 -2.17 -0.15
N ILE A 184 16.78 -2.18 -0.17
CA ILE A 184 17.58 -1.00 0.20
C ILE A 184 17.34 0.14 -0.82
N LEU A 185 17.36 -0.17 -2.12
CA LEU A 185 17.07 0.79 -3.18
C LEU A 185 15.62 1.31 -3.11
N ALA A 186 14.66 0.42 -2.84
CA ALA A 186 13.26 0.81 -2.66
C ALA A 186 13.05 1.76 -1.47
N ASN A 187 13.92 1.73 -0.46
CA ASN A 187 13.85 2.55 0.75
C ASN A 187 14.97 3.62 0.83
N GLN A 188 15.68 3.92 -0.26
CA GLN A 188 16.77 4.92 -0.28
C GLN A 188 16.29 6.29 0.24
N ILE A 189 15.07 6.70 -0.12
CA ILE A 189 14.50 7.99 0.30
C ILE A 189 14.28 8.00 1.82
N LEU A 190 13.65 6.96 2.38
CA LEU A 190 13.44 6.81 3.83
C LEU A 190 14.77 6.82 4.59
N LEU A 191 15.78 6.08 4.13
CA LEU A 191 17.11 6.08 4.76
C LEU A 191 17.77 7.47 4.72
N GLY A 192 17.56 8.23 3.65
CA GLY A 192 18.01 9.62 3.54
C GLY A 192 17.25 10.59 4.45
N GLU A 193 15.95 10.39 4.66
CA GLU A 193 15.11 11.17 5.58
C GLU A 193 15.43 10.87 7.05
N ILE A 194 15.68 9.60 7.40
CA ILE A 194 16.15 9.19 8.73
C ILE A 194 17.48 9.88 9.07
N TYR A 195 18.45 9.83 8.15
CA TYR A 195 19.72 10.52 8.29
C TYR A 195 19.55 12.04 8.50
N GLN A 196 18.73 12.72 7.68
CA GLN A 196 18.56 14.16 7.82
C GLN A 196 17.83 14.55 9.12
N ASN A 197 16.85 13.75 9.55
CA ASN A 197 16.14 13.98 10.80
C ASN A 197 17.06 13.80 12.01
N GLU A 198 17.82 12.71 12.06
CA GLU A 198 18.74 12.45 13.17
C GLU A 198 19.81 13.55 13.24
N LEU A 199 20.40 13.92 12.10
CA LEU A 199 21.35 15.03 12.04
C LEU A 199 20.74 16.35 12.54
N ALA A 200 19.54 16.69 12.10
CA ALA A 200 18.84 17.90 12.55
C ALA A 200 18.52 17.87 14.05
N TYR A 201 18.15 16.71 14.60
CA TYR A 201 17.87 16.55 16.03
C TYR A 201 19.13 16.75 16.89
N GLN A 202 20.23 16.08 16.54
CA GLN A 202 21.52 16.21 17.25
C GLN A 202 22.08 17.66 17.19
N LEU A 203 21.91 18.35 16.05
CA LEU A 203 22.29 19.76 15.91
C LEU A 203 21.41 20.67 16.77
N ARG A 204 20.10 20.40 16.89
CA ARG A 204 19.20 21.15 17.78
C ARG A 204 19.51 20.93 19.26
N GLN A 205 19.88 19.71 19.65
CA GLN A 205 20.41 19.46 20.99
C GLN A 205 21.70 20.26 21.24
N SER A 206 22.57 20.38 20.23
CA SER A 206 23.79 21.22 20.29
C SER A 206 23.53 22.74 20.26
N GLY A 207 22.27 23.18 20.25
CA GLY A 207 21.87 24.59 20.33
C GLY A 207 21.57 25.28 19.00
N TYR A 208 21.70 24.59 17.87
CA TYR A 208 21.41 25.16 16.54
C TYR A 208 19.90 25.25 16.23
N ASP A 209 19.52 26.23 15.42
CA ASP A 209 18.17 26.34 14.84
C ASP A 209 18.16 25.86 13.38
N ILE A 210 17.08 25.17 13.00
CA ILE A 210 16.97 24.46 11.72
C ILE A 210 16.01 25.20 10.77
N ASP A 211 16.41 25.37 9.51
CA ASP A 211 15.60 25.92 8.44
C ASP A 211 15.26 24.85 7.37
N PRO A 212 14.04 24.26 7.41
CA PRO A 212 13.62 23.25 6.45
C PRO A 212 13.55 23.80 5.01
N GLN A 213 14.25 23.14 4.09
CA GLN A 213 14.25 23.44 2.65
C GLN A 213 13.23 22.59 1.86
N GLY A 214 12.36 21.86 2.57
CA GLY A 214 11.40 20.90 2.02
C GLY A 214 12.00 19.53 1.68
N LYS A 215 11.14 18.53 1.45
CA LYS A 215 11.52 17.12 1.13
C LYS A 215 12.55 16.53 2.12
N GLY A 216 12.34 16.77 3.42
CA GLY A 216 13.23 16.32 4.49
C GLY A 216 14.66 16.88 4.42
N GLN A 217 14.92 17.95 3.66
CA GLN A 217 16.20 18.67 3.67
C GLN A 217 16.11 19.93 4.53
N PHE A 218 17.24 20.38 5.06
CA PHE A 218 17.36 21.61 5.84
C PHE A 218 18.72 22.27 5.63
N GLU A 219 18.83 23.52 6.03
CA GLU A 219 20.09 24.20 6.34
C GLU A 219 20.00 24.77 7.78
N LEU A 220 21.12 25.14 8.39
CA LEU A 220 21.14 25.82 9.69
C LEU A 220 20.69 27.28 9.53
N SER A 221 19.92 27.78 10.50
CA SER A 221 19.49 29.18 10.55
C SER A 221 20.69 30.12 10.68
N ASN A 222 20.51 31.37 10.22
CA ASN A 222 21.52 32.44 10.19
C ASN A 222 22.70 32.24 9.21
N TYR A 223 22.87 31.07 8.58
CA TYR A 223 23.83 30.90 7.48
C TYR A 223 23.25 31.52 6.20
N SER A 224 23.85 32.63 5.77
CA SER A 224 23.31 33.43 4.67
C SER A 224 23.44 32.74 3.30
N GLN A 225 22.49 32.96 2.39
CA GLN A 225 22.55 32.41 1.03
C GLN A 225 23.83 32.79 0.26
N PRO A 226 24.39 34.01 0.37
CA PRO A 226 25.72 34.32 -0.17
C PRO A 226 26.81 33.36 0.35
N LEU A 227 26.89 33.15 1.67
CA LEU A 227 27.87 32.26 2.30
C LEU A 227 27.71 30.79 1.83
N LEU A 228 26.48 30.29 1.75
CA LEU A 228 26.20 28.95 1.22
C LEU A 228 26.57 28.86 -0.27
N GLY A 229 26.27 29.90 -1.05
CA GLY A 229 26.55 30.01 -2.47
C GLY A 229 28.04 29.99 -2.78
N THR A 230 28.86 30.68 -1.98
CA THR A 230 30.33 30.75 -2.11
C THR A 230 30.98 29.37 -2.11
N PHE A 231 30.54 28.49 -1.22
CA PHE A 231 31.03 27.11 -1.09
C PHE A 231 30.16 26.06 -1.82
N SER A 232 29.29 26.49 -2.75
CA SER A 232 28.45 25.60 -3.56
C SER A 232 28.86 25.61 -5.04
N THR A 233 30.16 25.71 -5.31
CA THR A 233 30.75 25.80 -6.65
C THR A 233 30.28 24.65 -7.54
N ARG A 234 30.28 23.42 -7.02
CA ARG A 234 29.80 22.25 -7.76
C ARG A 234 28.30 22.30 -8.11
N THR A 235 27.46 22.74 -7.18
CA THR A 235 26.00 22.88 -7.41
C THR A 235 25.76 23.92 -8.50
N ARG A 236 26.41 25.08 -8.39
CA ARG A 236 26.37 26.18 -9.36
C ARG A 236 26.84 25.75 -10.75
N GLN A 237 27.87 24.92 -10.86
CA GLN A 237 28.33 24.35 -12.14
C GLN A 237 27.27 23.43 -12.77
N ILE A 238 26.61 22.59 -11.96
CA ILE A 238 25.53 21.71 -12.43
C ILE A 238 24.31 22.55 -12.86
N GLU A 239 23.92 23.55 -12.07
CA GLU A 239 22.82 24.45 -12.38
C GLU A 239 23.09 25.29 -13.63
N ASN A 240 24.27 25.91 -13.75
CA ASN A 240 24.68 26.65 -14.94
C ASN A 240 24.71 25.75 -16.17
N TYR A 241 25.21 24.52 -16.07
CA TYR A 241 25.16 23.55 -17.17
C TYR A 241 23.72 23.20 -17.52
N LEU A 242 22.87 22.89 -16.53
CA LEU A 242 21.44 22.61 -16.75
C LEU A 242 20.68 23.80 -17.35
N GLN A 243 21.00 25.04 -16.96
CA GLN A 243 20.42 26.27 -17.51
C GLN A 243 20.91 26.55 -18.93
N GLN A 244 22.21 26.40 -19.21
CA GLN A 244 22.75 26.52 -20.57
C GLN A 244 22.14 25.45 -21.49
N TRP A 245 21.97 24.23 -20.99
CA TRP A 245 21.36 23.15 -21.75
C TRP A 245 19.85 23.36 -21.91
N GLN A 246 19.13 23.80 -20.87
CA GLN A 246 17.72 24.19 -20.97
C GLN A 246 17.53 25.32 -21.97
N LYS A 247 18.36 26.38 -21.92
CA LYS A 247 18.34 27.47 -22.90
C LYS A 247 18.60 26.95 -24.32
N SER A 248 19.57 26.05 -24.52
CA SER A 248 19.80 25.43 -25.83
C SER A 248 18.63 24.55 -26.30
N LEU A 249 17.84 23.98 -25.38
CA LEU A 249 16.61 23.24 -25.68
C LEU A 249 15.48 24.22 -26.03
N ASP A 250 15.30 25.29 -25.26
CA ASP A 250 14.31 26.34 -25.51
C ASP A 250 14.56 27.02 -26.88
N GLU A 251 15.83 27.27 -27.24
CA GLU A 251 16.28 27.80 -28.54
C GLU A 251 16.11 26.81 -29.72
N THR A 252 15.99 25.49 -29.45
CA THR A 252 15.83 24.45 -30.48
C THR A 252 14.47 23.74 -30.45
N GLN A 253 13.51 24.22 -29.64
CA GLN A 253 12.24 23.53 -29.33
C GLN A 253 12.42 22.08 -28.82
N GLY A 254 13.54 21.84 -28.13
CA GLY A 254 13.88 20.58 -27.48
C GLY A 254 13.10 20.34 -26.19
N THR A 255 13.10 19.08 -25.75
CA THR A 255 12.29 18.62 -24.61
C THR A 255 12.97 18.80 -23.25
N PRO A 256 12.22 19.06 -22.15
CA PRO A 256 12.79 19.21 -20.81
C PRO A 256 13.63 18.02 -20.33
N LEU A 257 14.69 18.32 -19.57
CA LEU A 257 15.72 17.35 -19.17
C LEU A 257 15.22 16.23 -18.25
N HIS A 258 15.29 15.00 -18.73
CA HIS A 258 14.99 13.78 -17.98
C HIS A 258 16.05 13.49 -16.88
N ALA A 259 15.67 12.76 -15.83
CA ALA A 259 16.56 12.47 -14.70
C ALA A 259 17.86 11.76 -15.10
N SER A 260 17.81 10.90 -16.12
CA SER A 260 18.99 10.25 -16.71
C SER A 260 19.93 11.23 -17.41
N GLN A 261 19.40 12.26 -18.08
CA GLN A 261 20.20 13.31 -18.73
C GLN A 261 20.84 14.23 -17.68
N LYS A 262 20.14 14.56 -16.59
CA LYS A 262 20.73 15.28 -15.44
C LYS A 262 21.87 14.49 -14.80
N LYS A 263 21.77 13.17 -14.74
CA LYS A 263 22.86 12.28 -14.29
C LYS A 263 24.05 12.29 -15.28
N GLN A 264 23.80 12.31 -16.59
CA GLN A 264 24.85 12.46 -17.61
C GLN A 264 25.54 13.83 -17.55
N ALA A 265 24.80 14.93 -17.35
CA ALA A 265 25.34 16.28 -17.13
C ALA A 265 26.31 16.30 -15.93
N THR A 266 25.90 15.69 -14.82
CA THR A 266 26.70 15.56 -13.58
C THR A 266 27.98 14.74 -13.77
N LEU A 267 28.00 13.82 -14.74
CA LEU A 267 29.16 13.01 -15.13
C LEU A 267 30.06 13.72 -16.15
N ARG A 268 29.50 14.49 -17.10
CA ARG A 268 30.26 15.23 -18.13
C ARG A 268 31.00 16.45 -17.57
N THR A 269 30.43 17.13 -16.58
CA THR A 269 31.05 18.26 -15.86
C THR A 269 32.10 17.84 -14.81
N ARG A 270 32.43 16.54 -14.73
CA ARG A 270 33.19 15.94 -13.62
C ARG A 270 34.70 16.08 -13.82
N LYS A 271 35.32 17.05 -13.15
CA LYS A 271 36.79 17.10 -13.01
C LYS A 271 37.32 15.95 -12.12
N ARG A 272 38.62 15.64 -12.29
CA ARG A 272 39.39 14.81 -11.35
C ARG A 272 39.65 15.64 -10.09
N LYS A 273 39.35 15.09 -8.91
CA LYS A 273 39.66 15.76 -7.62
C LYS A 273 41.18 15.86 -7.51
N GLN A 274 41.68 17.06 -7.23
CA GLN A 274 43.09 17.29 -6.89
C GLN A 274 43.29 16.98 -5.40
N ALA A 275 44.46 16.46 -5.04
CA ALA A 275 44.83 16.28 -3.63
C ALA A 275 45.47 17.58 -3.12
N VAL A 276 44.96 18.12 -2.01
CA VAL A 276 45.45 19.33 -1.37
C VAL A 276 45.42 19.09 0.15
N PRO A 277 46.49 19.38 0.90
CA PRO A 277 46.54 19.18 2.35
C PRO A 277 45.41 19.91 3.10
N ARG A 278 44.93 19.31 4.20
CA ARG A 278 43.78 19.81 4.97
C ARG A 278 44.00 21.23 5.50
N GLU A 279 45.19 21.53 6.02
CA GLU A 279 45.53 22.87 6.53
C GLU A 279 45.46 23.95 5.44
N VAL A 280 45.95 23.64 4.23
CA VAL A 280 45.89 24.53 3.06
C VAL A 280 44.44 24.77 2.63
N LEU A 281 43.59 23.74 2.68
CA LEU A 281 42.15 23.88 2.41
C LEU A 281 41.45 24.76 3.44
N MET A 282 41.71 24.56 4.74
CA MET A 282 41.13 25.37 5.81
C MET A 282 41.53 26.84 5.69
N ALA A 283 42.81 27.13 5.44
CA ALA A 283 43.32 28.48 5.21
C ALA A 283 42.67 29.11 3.97
N ALA A 284 42.55 28.37 2.86
CA ALA A 284 41.90 28.84 1.65
C ALA A 284 40.41 29.17 1.85
N TRP A 285 39.67 28.36 2.63
CA TRP A 285 38.26 28.64 2.94
C TRP A 285 38.10 29.89 3.82
N GLN A 286 38.96 30.08 4.82
CA GLN A 286 38.95 31.30 5.65
C GLN A 286 39.30 32.55 4.82
N GLN A 287 40.30 32.45 3.93
CA GLN A 287 40.65 33.52 3.01
C GLN A 287 39.47 33.85 2.07
N GLN A 288 38.81 32.84 1.48
CA GLN A 288 37.68 33.02 0.57
C GLN A 288 36.46 33.71 1.22
N ILE A 289 36.28 33.55 2.54
CA ILE A 289 35.29 34.29 3.34
C ILE A 289 35.71 35.76 3.50
N GLY A 290 36.97 36.00 3.85
CA GLY A 290 37.55 37.34 4.02
C GLY A 290 37.53 38.16 2.73
N ASP A 291 38.00 37.58 1.62
CA ASP A 291 38.04 38.20 0.28
C ASP A 291 36.65 38.63 -0.22
N GLN A 292 35.58 38.00 0.28
CA GLN A 292 34.19 38.31 -0.07
C GLN A 292 33.45 39.12 1.01
N ASN A 293 34.13 39.53 2.08
CA ASN A 293 33.56 40.22 3.25
C ASN A 293 32.33 39.49 3.85
N LEU A 294 32.36 38.15 3.87
CA LEU A 294 31.26 37.34 4.37
C LEU A 294 31.36 37.16 5.90
N THR A 295 30.22 37.28 6.59
CA THR A 295 30.14 37.05 8.04
C THR A 295 29.77 35.61 8.35
N LEU A 296 30.54 34.96 9.23
CA LEU A 296 30.19 33.66 9.81
C LEU A 296 29.24 33.85 11.01
N PRO A 297 28.19 33.02 11.18
CA PRO A 297 27.32 33.06 12.36
C PRO A 297 28.07 32.65 13.64
N GLU A 298 27.60 33.08 14.81
CA GLU A 298 28.09 32.59 16.10
C GLU A 298 27.74 31.10 16.29
N VAL A 299 28.67 30.32 16.86
CA VAL A 299 28.48 28.90 17.15
C VAL A 299 27.72 28.76 18.48
N PRO A 300 26.58 28.05 18.56
CA PRO A 300 25.80 27.96 19.80
C PRO A 300 26.57 27.28 20.94
N HIS A 301 26.68 27.93 22.10
CA HIS A 301 27.42 27.40 23.25
C HIS A 301 26.55 26.66 24.29
N GLN A 302 25.22 26.70 24.16
CA GLN A 302 24.29 26.06 25.10
C GLN A 302 23.61 24.85 24.47
N GLU A 303 23.65 23.73 25.16
CA GLU A 303 22.86 22.54 24.81
C GLU A 303 21.39 22.72 25.22
N ARG A 304 20.49 22.09 24.47
CA ARG A 304 19.04 22.13 24.69
C ARG A 304 18.55 20.72 25.02
N ASP A 305 17.96 20.52 26.20
CA ASP A 305 17.22 19.29 26.47
C ASP A 305 15.88 19.31 25.69
N LEU A 306 15.81 18.43 24.69
CA LEU A 306 14.64 18.25 23.83
C LEU A 306 13.90 16.94 24.13
N SER A 307 14.33 16.17 25.14
CA SER A 307 13.87 14.79 25.39
C SER A 307 12.36 14.70 25.60
N THR A 308 11.80 15.53 26.49
CA THR A 308 10.36 15.50 26.83
C THR A 308 9.49 15.92 25.64
N ALA A 309 9.90 16.97 24.92
CA ALA A 309 9.18 17.44 23.72
C ALA A 309 9.22 16.40 22.58
N ALA A 310 10.36 15.74 22.39
CA ALA A 310 10.56 14.71 21.37
C ALA A 310 9.62 13.50 21.56
N HIS A 311 9.34 13.08 22.79
CA HIS A 311 8.39 11.99 23.06
C HIS A 311 6.95 12.38 22.69
N HIS A 312 6.50 13.57 23.11
CA HIS A 312 5.18 14.07 22.73
C HIS A 312 5.03 14.21 21.20
N GLN A 313 6.06 14.73 20.53
CA GLN A 313 6.05 14.90 19.08
C GLN A 313 6.06 13.55 18.34
N ALA A 314 6.82 12.57 18.84
CA ALA A 314 6.83 11.21 18.29
C ALA A 314 5.44 10.55 18.37
N ASP A 315 4.74 10.65 19.51
CA ASP A 315 3.37 10.14 19.67
C ASP A 315 2.38 10.84 18.73
N GLN A 316 2.47 12.17 18.61
CA GLN A 316 1.61 12.95 17.73
C GLN A 316 1.83 12.59 16.26
N MET A 317 3.09 12.46 15.82
CA MET A 317 3.43 12.12 14.45
C MET A 317 3.18 10.65 14.11
N ALA A 318 3.34 9.71 15.06
CA ALA A 318 2.95 8.31 14.87
C ALA A 318 1.44 8.18 14.61
N ARG A 319 0.61 8.89 15.38
CA ARG A 319 -0.85 8.94 15.16
C ARG A 319 -1.21 9.62 13.83
N ALA A 320 -0.61 10.77 13.52
CA ALA A 320 -0.88 11.49 12.28
C ALA A 320 -0.44 10.70 11.02
N GLY A 321 0.72 10.05 11.07
CA GLY A 321 1.20 9.16 10.01
C GLY A 321 0.37 7.87 9.89
N THR A 322 -0.15 7.34 11.00
CA THR A 322 -1.11 6.23 10.99
C THR A 322 -2.42 6.62 10.32
N ALA A 323 -2.96 7.80 10.63
CA ALA A 323 -4.14 8.33 9.96
C ALA A 323 -3.89 8.55 8.45
N HIS A 324 -2.75 9.12 8.08
CA HIS A 324 -2.32 9.28 6.68
C HIS A 324 -2.28 7.94 5.93
N ALA A 325 -1.67 6.91 6.53
CA ALA A 325 -1.53 5.60 5.90
C ALA A 325 -2.88 4.87 5.78
N SER A 326 -3.63 4.82 6.89
CA SER A 326 -4.87 4.05 7.03
C SER A 326 -6.09 4.63 6.31
N GLU A 327 -6.06 5.91 5.89
CA GLU A 327 -7.11 6.49 5.03
C GLU A 327 -7.19 5.77 3.67
N ARG A 328 -6.04 5.34 3.14
CA ARG A 328 -5.92 4.77 1.79
C ARG A 328 -5.58 3.29 1.75
N GLU A 329 -5.10 2.70 2.85
CA GLU A 329 -4.63 1.31 2.90
C GLU A 329 -5.13 0.64 4.19
N SER A 330 -5.84 -0.49 4.10
CA SER A 330 -6.19 -1.28 5.30
C SER A 330 -4.97 -1.98 5.89
N VAL A 331 -3.99 -2.28 5.05
CA VAL A 331 -2.68 -2.84 5.41
C VAL A 331 -1.61 -2.02 4.69
N PHE A 332 -0.63 -1.50 5.42
CA PHE A 332 0.41 -0.62 4.91
C PHE A 332 1.80 -0.97 5.47
N ARG A 333 2.87 -0.59 4.76
CA ARG A 333 4.23 -0.70 5.30
C ARG A 333 4.50 0.42 6.30
N ARG A 334 5.17 0.08 7.41
CA ARG A 334 5.65 0.99 8.47
C ARG A 334 6.33 2.26 7.95
N GLY A 335 7.15 2.10 6.90
CA GLY A 335 7.83 3.20 6.22
C GLY A 335 6.91 4.35 5.81
N LYS A 336 5.63 4.10 5.52
CA LYS A 336 4.67 5.16 5.17
C LYS A 336 4.35 6.09 6.34
N VAL A 337 4.26 5.54 7.56
CA VAL A 337 4.10 6.30 8.81
C VAL A 337 5.39 7.05 9.14
N GLU A 338 6.54 6.36 9.01
CA GLU A 338 7.87 6.93 9.29
C GLU A 338 8.17 8.12 8.38
N ARG A 339 8.00 7.97 7.06
CA ARG A 339 8.20 9.07 6.10
C ARG A 339 7.28 10.25 6.36
N PHE A 340 6.00 10.01 6.67
CA PHE A 340 5.09 11.08 7.06
C PHE A 340 5.61 11.85 8.28
N ALA A 341 6.04 11.17 9.34
CA ALA A 341 6.59 11.83 10.52
C ALA A 341 7.84 12.66 10.20
N LEU A 342 8.79 12.09 9.45
CA LEU A 342 10.07 12.72 9.09
C LEU A 342 9.92 13.91 8.11
N GLU A 343 8.89 13.89 7.25
CA GLU A 343 8.56 15.00 6.35
C GLU A 343 7.98 16.23 7.09
N HIS A 344 7.33 16.04 8.25
CA HIS A 344 6.58 17.10 8.95
C HIS A 344 7.16 17.55 10.29
N ALA A 345 8.03 16.76 10.93
CA ALA A 345 8.64 17.04 12.24
C ALA A 345 10.18 16.92 12.19
N LEU A 346 10.78 17.45 11.12
CA LEU A 346 12.21 17.30 10.81
C LEU A 346 13.12 17.80 11.94
N GLY A 347 13.82 16.86 12.59
CA GLY A 347 14.74 17.14 13.70
C GLY A 347 14.05 17.44 15.02
N GLU A 348 12.75 17.20 15.17
CA GLU A 348 12.03 17.46 16.42
C GLU A 348 12.05 16.27 17.38
N MET A 349 12.33 15.06 16.88
CA MET A 349 12.56 13.85 17.67
C MET A 349 13.62 12.95 17.01
N PRO A 350 14.35 12.11 17.78
CA PRO A 350 15.26 11.14 17.20
C PRO A 350 14.48 9.97 16.58
N PHE A 351 15.06 9.29 15.60
CA PHE A 351 14.36 8.22 14.88
C PHE A 351 13.98 7.05 15.81
N ALA A 352 14.79 6.77 16.83
CA ALA A 352 14.51 5.73 17.81
C ALA A 352 13.20 5.97 18.60
N THR A 353 12.93 7.21 19.03
CA THR A 353 11.71 7.55 19.77
C THR A 353 10.46 7.49 18.88
N LEU A 354 10.54 7.95 17.63
CA LEU A 354 9.48 7.72 16.63
C LEU A 354 9.24 6.22 16.41
N SER A 355 10.31 5.45 16.28
CA SER A 355 10.25 4.00 16.10
C SER A 355 9.58 3.30 17.28
N GLN A 356 9.83 3.75 18.51
CA GLN A 356 9.17 3.26 19.71
C GLN A 356 7.70 3.67 19.77
N ALA A 357 7.36 4.93 19.49
CA ALA A 357 5.99 5.44 19.49
C ALA A 357 5.08 4.66 18.51
N ILE A 358 5.54 4.44 17.27
CA ILE A 358 4.84 3.61 16.27
C ILE A 358 4.61 2.18 16.79
N SER A 359 5.59 1.60 17.50
CA SER A 359 5.51 0.20 17.96
C SER A 359 4.67 0.02 19.23
N THR A 360 4.41 1.10 19.97
CA THR A 360 3.66 1.10 21.24
C THR A 360 2.29 1.75 21.13
N GLN A 361 1.98 2.40 20.00
CA GLN A 361 0.64 2.92 19.68
C GLN A 361 -0.37 1.77 19.60
N GLY A 362 -1.24 1.65 20.61
CA GLY A 362 -2.26 0.58 20.73
C GLY A 362 -3.33 0.53 19.64
N GLU A 363 -3.29 1.40 18.64
CA GLU A 363 -4.13 1.32 17.44
C GLU A 363 -3.51 0.42 16.36
N LEU A 364 -2.17 0.40 16.24
CA LEU A 364 -1.44 -0.34 15.21
C LEU A 364 -1.28 -1.81 15.59
N LEU A 365 -1.54 -2.69 14.63
CA LEU A 365 -1.41 -4.14 14.77
C LEU A 365 -0.38 -4.63 13.73
N PRO A 366 0.73 -5.27 14.14
CA PRO A 366 1.69 -5.84 13.20
C PRO A 366 1.07 -7.03 12.46
N VAL A 367 1.40 -7.16 11.18
CA VAL A 367 0.98 -8.30 10.35
C VAL A 367 2.07 -9.38 10.42
N GLU A 368 1.88 -10.38 11.30
CA GLU A 368 2.90 -11.41 11.58
C GLU A 368 3.40 -12.15 10.32
N ALA A 369 2.53 -12.34 9.33
CA ALA A 369 2.88 -13.01 8.07
C ALA A 369 3.87 -12.23 7.18
N VAL A 370 4.01 -10.91 7.35
CA VAL A 370 4.88 -10.05 6.52
C VAL A 370 5.56 -8.96 7.35
N LYS A 371 6.89 -9.07 7.50
CA LYS A 371 7.70 -8.07 8.20
C LYS A 371 7.42 -6.64 7.72
N ASP A 372 7.39 -5.70 8.67
CA ASP A 372 7.15 -4.28 8.49
C ASP A 372 5.78 -3.89 7.88
N LYS A 373 4.83 -4.83 7.72
CA LYS A 373 3.42 -4.50 7.44
C LYS A 373 2.61 -4.36 8.74
N TYR A 374 1.70 -3.40 8.74
CA TYR A 374 0.81 -3.06 9.84
C TYR A 374 -0.61 -2.85 9.32
N THR A 375 -1.60 -3.12 10.16
CA THR A 375 -3.00 -2.69 10.00
C THR A 375 -3.40 -1.87 11.23
N THR A 376 -4.62 -1.33 11.25
CA THR A 376 -5.19 -0.68 12.43
C THR A 376 -6.29 -1.53 13.04
N THR A 377 -6.48 -1.41 14.35
CA THR A 377 -7.61 -2.02 15.08
C THR A 377 -8.95 -1.60 14.46
N ALA A 378 -9.06 -0.35 13.98
CA ALA A 378 -10.24 0.14 13.28
C ALA A 378 -10.47 -0.53 11.92
N ALA A 379 -9.42 -0.82 11.14
CA ALA A 379 -9.54 -1.56 9.88
C ALA A 379 -9.92 -3.03 10.14
N LEU A 380 -9.27 -3.69 11.10
CA LEU A 380 -9.55 -5.07 11.47
C LEU A 380 -10.99 -5.25 11.98
N HIS A 381 -11.46 -4.40 12.89
CA HIS A 381 -12.84 -4.43 13.35
C HIS A 381 -13.83 -4.20 12.21
N ARG A 382 -13.64 -3.13 11.41
CA ARG A 382 -14.54 -2.82 10.30
C ARG A 382 -14.68 -3.98 9.32
N GLU A 383 -13.59 -4.66 8.98
CA GLU A 383 -13.64 -5.80 8.06
C GLU A 383 -14.29 -7.04 8.70
N ARG A 384 -13.90 -7.39 9.94
CA ARG A 384 -14.54 -8.46 10.72
C ARG A 384 -16.04 -8.25 10.83
N ASP A 385 -16.46 -7.06 11.22
CA ASP A 385 -17.86 -6.71 11.48
C ASP A 385 -18.67 -6.70 10.17
N THR A 386 -18.05 -6.30 9.05
CA THR A 386 -18.64 -6.40 7.70
C THR A 386 -18.86 -7.85 7.27
N ILE A 387 -17.89 -8.74 7.52
CA ILE A 387 -18.03 -10.18 7.27
C ILE A 387 -19.08 -10.80 8.20
N GLN A 388 -19.13 -10.37 9.47
CA GLN A 388 -20.11 -10.83 10.44
C GLN A 388 -21.54 -10.42 10.08
N LEU A 389 -21.77 -9.18 9.62
CA LEU A 389 -23.08 -8.74 9.10
C LEU A 389 -23.55 -9.60 7.92
N MET A 390 -22.63 -9.97 7.03
CA MET A 390 -22.93 -10.87 5.91
C MET A 390 -23.35 -12.27 6.40
N HIS A 391 -22.60 -12.89 7.31
CA HIS A 391 -22.98 -14.19 7.89
C HIS A 391 -24.30 -14.13 8.67
N GLN A 392 -24.54 -13.07 9.44
CA GLN A 392 -25.81 -12.87 10.16
C GLN A 392 -27.01 -12.74 9.23
N GLY A 393 -26.80 -12.28 7.98
CA GLY A 393 -27.83 -12.22 6.94
C GLY A 393 -28.05 -13.54 6.18
N GLN A 394 -27.24 -14.58 6.39
CA GLN A 394 -27.39 -15.88 5.72
C GLN A 394 -28.59 -16.65 6.27
N HIS A 395 -29.35 -17.29 5.38
CA HIS A 395 -30.52 -18.11 5.70
C HIS A 395 -31.65 -17.43 6.51
N GLN A 396 -31.67 -16.10 6.63
CA GLN A 396 -32.70 -15.36 7.38
C GLN A 396 -33.91 -14.91 6.53
N TRP A 397 -33.83 -15.01 5.20
CA TRP A 397 -34.84 -14.48 4.28
C TRP A 397 -35.62 -15.58 3.57
N ALA A 398 -36.89 -15.31 3.30
CA ALA A 398 -37.66 -16.13 2.37
C ALA A 398 -37.17 -15.86 0.93
N PRO A 399 -37.11 -16.90 0.06
CA PRO A 399 -36.96 -16.74 -1.38
C PRO A 399 -37.98 -15.74 -1.96
N ILE A 400 -37.62 -15.05 -3.05
CA ILE A 400 -38.55 -14.17 -3.79
C ILE A 400 -39.52 -15.01 -4.62
N LEU A 401 -39.04 -16.10 -5.21
CA LEU A 401 -39.82 -17.04 -6.00
C LEU A 401 -39.66 -18.48 -5.50
N SER A 402 -40.69 -19.29 -5.73
CA SER A 402 -40.59 -20.74 -5.70
C SER A 402 -39.86 -21.29 -6.94
N GLU A 403 -39.42 -22.55 -6.88
CA GLU A 403 -38.74 -23.22 -8.00
C GLU A 403 -39.63 -23.31 -9.25
N ALA A 404 -40.95 -23.43 -9.10
CA ALA A 404 -41.88 -23.46 -10.24
C ALA A 404 -41.93 -22.09 -10.95
N GLU A 405 -42.11 -21.01 -10.19
CA GLU A 405 -42.14 -19.64 -10.72
C GLU A 405 -40.80 -19.22 -11.34
N LEU A 406 -39.67 -19.74 -10.83
CA LEU A 406 -38.36 -19.53 -11.41
C LEU A 406 -38.27 -20.10 -12.85
N GLN A 407 -38.77 -21.31 -13.09
CA GLN A 407 -38.73 -21.91 -14.43
C GLN A 407 -39.55 -21.07 -15.43
N ASP A 408 -40.74 -20.60 -15.03
CA ASP A 408 -41.57 -19.71 -15.83
C ASP A 408 -40.87 -18.37 -16.15
N GLN A 409 -40.10 -17.81 -15.21
CA GLN A 409 -39.30 -16.60 -15.45
C GLN A 409 -38.11 -16.86 -16.38
N LEU A 410 -37.41 -17.99 -16.22
CA LEU A 410 -36.31 -18.37 -17.13
C LEU A 410 -36.80 -18.61 -18.57
N HIS A 411 -38.02 -19.13 -18.73
CA HIS A 411 -38.67 -19.27 -20.05
C HIS A 411 -39.01 -17.93 -20.72
N GLN A 412 -39.29 -16.87 -19.95
CA GLN A 412 -39.53 -15.52 -20.49
C GLN A 412 -38.23 -14.86 -21.03
N TRP A 413 -37.06 -15.32 -20.61
CA TRP A 413 -35.76 -14.76 -20.96
C TRP A 413 -34.81 -15.79 -21.61
N PRO A 414 -35.18 -16.40 -22.75
CA PRO A 414 -34.46 -17.53 -23.36
C PRO A 414 -33.07 -17.16 -23.93
N THR A 415 -32.72 -15.87 -23.99
CA THR A 415 -31.44 -15.36 -24.52
C THR A 415 -30.35 -15.20 -23.46
N LEU A 416 -30.67 -15.41 -22.17
CA LEU A 416 -29.71 -15.37 -21.06
C LEU A 416 -28.65 -16.47 -21.23
N SER A 417 -27.38 -16.13 -21.00
CA SER A 417 -26.31 -17.13 -20.92
C SER A 417 -26.41 -17.95 -19.63
N ALA A 418 -25.75 -19.12 -19.58
CA ALA A 418 -25.76 -19.95 -18.36
C ALA A 418 -25.26 -19.22 -17.11
N GLY A 419 -24.29 -18.30 -17.23
CA GLY A 419 -23.84 -17.46 -16.11
C GLY A 419 -24.88 -16.42 -15.66
N GLN A 420 -25.61 -15.86 -16.62
CA GLN A 420 -26.71 -14.92 -16.38
C GLN A 420 -27.91 -15.61 -15.73
N GLN A 421 -28.26 -16.82 -16.20
CA GLN A 421 -29.30 -17.66 -15.59
C GLN A 421 -28.96 -18.01 -14.13
N ARG A 422 -27.71 -18.43 -13.84
CA ARG A 422 -27.25 -18.67 -12.46
C ARG A 422 -27.39 -17.43 -11.58
N ALA A 423 -27.06 -16.24 -12.10
CA ALA A 423 -27.18 -14.98 -11.35
C ALA A 423 -28.64 -14.62 -11.02
N LEU A 424 -29.53 -14.78 -12.00
CA LEU A 424 -30.97 -14.57 -11.84
C LEU A 424 -31.58 -15.58 -10.85
N THR A 425 -31.29 -16.88 -11.03
CA THR A 425 -31.67 -17.96 -10.11
C THR A 425 -31.24 -17.65 -8.69
N LEU A 426 -29.95 -17.38 -8.47
CA LEU A 426 -29.40 -17.11 -7.13
C LEU A 426 -30.13 -15.94 -6.45
N ALA A 427 -30.37 -14.84 -7.17
CA ALA A 427 -31.02 -13.67 -6.60
C ALA A 427 -32.50 -13.89 -6.26
N LEU A 428 -33.21 -14.73 -7.02
CA LEU A 428 -34.63 -15.00 -6.82
C LEU A 428 -34.89 -16.13 -5.79
N THR A 429 -34.03 -17.15 -5.71
CA THR A 429 -34.25 -18.30 -4.82
C THR A 429 -33.42 -18.32 -3.54
N SER A 430 -32.34 -17.55 -3.43
CA SER A 430 -31.52 -17.57 -2.21
C SER A 430 -32.26 -17.01 -0.99
N SER A 431 -31.99 -17.63 0.16
CA SER A 431 -32.43 -17.23 1.50
C SER A 431 -31.57 -16.15 2.17
N ASP A 432 -30.53 -15.66 1.49
CA ASP A 432 -29.53 -14.78 2.10
C ASP A 432 -29.89 -13.30 1.87
N GLN A 433 -29.61 -12.46 2.85
CA GLN A 433 -29.84 -11.02 2.74
C GLN A 433 -28.92 -10.37 1.69
N MET A 434 -27.69 -10.88 1.57
CA MET A 434 -26.60 -10.26 0.82
C MET A 434 -26.03 -11.26 -0.19
N LEU A 435 -25.94 -10.85 -1.45
CA LEU A 435 -25.46 -11.68 -2.57
C LEU A 435 -24.41 -10.92 -3.37
N ALA A 436 -23.55 -11.64 -4.10
CA ALA A 436 -22.57 -11.06 -5.02
C ALA A 436 -22.72 -11.59 -6.44
N TRP A 437 -22.56 -10.70 -7.43
CA TRP A 437 -22.47 -11.02 -8.85
C TRP A 437 -21.09 -10.58 -9.36
N GLN A 438 -20.14 -11.53 -9.45
CA GLN A 438 -18.83 -11.34 -10.05
C GLN A 438 -18.97 -11.51 -11.57
N GLY A 439 -18.66 -10.49 -12.36
CA GLY A 439 -18.87 -10.55 -13.80
C GLY A 439 -17.86 -9.77 -14.62
N LEU A 440 -17.49 -10.32 -15.77
CA LEU A 440 -16.52 -9.70 -16.67
C LEU A 440 -17.05 -8.40 -17.30
N PRO A 441 -16.19 -7.48 -17.77
CA PRO A 441 -16.60 -6.30 -18.53
C PRO A 441 -17.36 -6.72 -19.80
N GLY A 442 -18.64 -6.35 -19.91
CA GLY A 442 -19.46 -6.74 -21.05
C GLY A 442 -20.11 -8.13 -20.96
N SER A 443 -20.20 -8.70 -19.75
CA SER A 443 -20.96 -9.92 -19.45
C SER A 443 -22.50 -9.75 -19.40
N GLY A 444 -23.00 -8.54 -19.68
CA GLY A 444 -24.44 -8.24 -19.72
C GLY A 444 -25.09 -8.14 -18.34
N LYS A 445 -24.36 -7.75 -17.30
CA LYS A 445 -24.87 -7.56 -15.92
C LYS A 445 -26.20 -6.79 -15.91
N THR A 446 -26.25 -5.67 -16.63
CA THR A 446 -27.42 -4.80 -16.72
C THR A 446 -28.65 -5.47 -17.34
N PHE A 447 -28.45 -6.36 -18.32
CA PHE A 447 -29.53 -7.15 -18.93
C PHE A 447 -30.15 -8.14 -17.93
N VAL A 448 -29.33 -8.78 -17.09
CA VAL A 448 -29.83 -9.64 -16.00
C VAL A 448 -30.55 -8.83 -14.91
N LEU A 449 -30.08 -7.62 -14.63
CA LEU A 449 -30.74 -6.71 -13.68
C LEU A 449 -32.14 -6.29 -14.15
N GLN A 450 -32.38 -6.11 -15.45
CA GLN A 450 -33.73 -5.88 -15.99
C GLN A 450 -34.67 -7.07 -15.71
N ALA A 451 -34.23 -8.29 -16.02
CA ALA A 451 -34.99 -9.52 -15.79
C ALA A 451 -35.28 -9.75 -14.29
N PHE A 452 -34.28 -9.51 -13.44
CA PHE A 452 -34.40 -9.58 -11.99
C PHE A 452 -35.39 -8.54 -11.45
N LYS A 453 -35.29 -7.28 -11.90
CA LYS A 453 -36.18 -6.18 -11.52
C LYS A 453 -37.64 -6.55 -11.80
N GLN A 454 -37.94 -6.97 -13.03
CA GLN A 454 -39.29 -7.36 -13.44
C GLN A 454 -39.84 -8.51 -12.58
N SER A 455 -39.01 -9.51 -12.29
CA SER A 455 -39.38 -10.66 -11.44
C SER A 455 -39.67 -10.25 -9.99
N ALA A 456 -38.87 -9.34 -9.43
CA ALA A 456 -39.00 -8.89 -8.04
C ALA A 456 -40.16 -7.91 -7.82
N GLU A 457 -40.41 -6.99 -8.76
CA GLU A 457 -41.51 -6.02 -8.68
C GLU A 457 -42.89 -6.70 -8.73
N VAL A 458 -43.03 -7.79 -9.50
CA VAL A 458 -44.25 -8.62 -9.51
C VAL A 458 -44.55 -9.23 -8.13
N GLN A 459 -43.51 -9.52 -7.34
CA GLN A 459 -43.62 -10.03 -5.97
C GLN A 459 -43.65 -8.92 -4.91
N GLY A 460 -43.89 -7.67 -5.31
CA GLY A 460 -44.05 -6.53 -4.41
C GLY A 460 -42.76 -5.97 -3.81
N PHE A 461 -41.58 -6.29 -4.37
CA PHE A 461 -40.31 -5.69 -3.95
C PHE A 461 -40.01 -4.40 -4.72
N SER A 462 -39.54 -3.36 -4.02
CA SER A 462 -39.00 -2.15 -4.66
C SER A 462 -37.51 -2.31 -4.91
N VAL A 463 -37.10 -2.35 -6.19
CA VAL A 463 -35.69 -2.51 -6.56
C VAL A 463 -35.07 -1.15 -6.87
N ARG A 464 -33.96 -0.82 -6.18
CA ARG A 464 -33.24 0.45 -6.30
C ARG A 464 -31.77 0.18 -6.61
N GLY A 465 -31.19 0.93 -7.53
CA GLY A 465 -29.77 0.84 -7.87
C GLY A 465 -28.93 1.90 -7.17
N PHE A 466 -27.70 1.55 -6.81
CA PHE A 466 -26.72 2.47 -6.27
C PHE A 466 -25.35 2.22 -6.91
N ALA A 467 -24.53 3.27 -7.02
CA ALA A 467 -23.15 3.14 -7.47
C ALA A 467 -22.21 4.10 -6.70
N PRO A 468 -20.89 3.84 -6.69
CA PRO A 468 -19.91 4.74 -6.05
C PRO A 468 -19.79 6.13 -6.70
N SER A 469 -20.24 6.31 -7.95
CA SER A 469 -20.22 7.60 -8.64
C SER A 469 -21.56 7.95 -9.27
N ALA A 470 -21.86 9.25 -9.38
CA ALA A 470 -23.12 9.74 -9.94
C ALA A 470 -23.29 9.38 -11.42
N GLU A 471 -22.20 9.34 -12.20
CA GLU A 471 -22.27 8.94 -13.60
C GLU A 471 -22.48 7.43 -13.76
N ALA A 472 -21.85 6.59 -12.92
CA ALA A 472 -22.13 5.15 -12.90
C ALA A 472 -23.59 4.87 -12.50
N ALA A 473 -24.13 5.60 -11.51
CA ALA A 473 -25.54 5.50 -11.13
C ALA A 473 -26.48 5.93 -12.29
N ASN A 474 -26.13 6.96 -13.05
CA ASN A 474 -26.87 7.36 -14.26
C ASN A 474 -26.82 6.28 -15.35
N VAL A 475 -25.66 5.68 -15.62
CA VAL A 475 -25.53 4.59 -16.60
C VAL A 475 -26.37 3.38 -16.16
N LEU A 476 -26.27 2.96 -14.90
CA LEU A 476 -27.09 1.90 -14.32
C LEU A 476 -28.60 2.22 -14.46
N GLY A 477 -29.01 3.46 -14.20
CA GLY A 477 -30.41 3.87 -14.34
C GLY A 477 -30.92 3.81 -15.78
N LYS A 478 -30.14 4.35 -16.73
CA LYS A 478 -30.46 4.34 -18.18
C LYS A 478 -30.48 2.94 -18.77
N GLU A 479 -29.53 2.09 -18.40
CA GLU A 479 -29.41 0.73 -18.94
C GLU A 479 -30.32 -0.28 -18.23
N ALA A 480 -30.47 -0.25 -16.89
CA ALA A 480 -31.27 -1.23 -16.13
C ALA A 480 -32.74 -0.83 -15.93
N GLY A 481 -33.10 0.44 -16.20
CA GLY A 481 -34.43 0.96 -15.92
C GLY A 481 -34.75 1.03 -14.42
N LEU A 482 -33.73 1.16 -13.57
CA LEU A 482 -33.84 1.24 -12.10
C LEU A 482 -33.87 2.71 -11.62
N PRO A 483 -34.58 3.03 -10.53
CA PRO A 483 -34.34 4.25 -9.78
C PRO A 483 -32.93 4.21 -9.16
N THR A 484 -32.08 5.19 -9.44
CA THR A 484 -30.68 5.18 -8.99
C THR A 484 -30.23 6.43 -8.23
N ASP A 485 -29.28 6.23 -7.31
CA ASP A 485 -28.53 7.31 -6.63
C ASP A 485 -27.09 6.81 -6.33
N THR A 486 -26.27 7.64 -5.69
CA THR A 486 -24.95 7.26 -5.20
C THR A 486 -25.01 6.58 -3.83
N VAL A 487 -24.07 5.67 -3.55
CA VAL A 487 -23.92 5.05 -2.23
C VAL A 487 -23.70 6.12 -1.15
N ALA A 488 -22.89 7.15 -1.43
CA ALA A 488 -22.68 8.28 -0.51
C ALA A 488 -23.99 9.03 -0.18
N SER A 489 -24.91 9.19 -1.15
CA SER A 489 -26.22 9.80 -0.90
C SER A 489 -27.10 8.93 -0.01
N LEU A 490 -27.09 7.60 -0.22
CA LEU A 490 -27.81 6.65 0.64
C LEU A 490 -27.30 6.70 2.09
N LEU A 491 -25.98 6.76 2.29
CA LEU A 491 -25.34 6.83 3.61
C LEU A 491 -25.51 8.19 4.31
N HIS A 492 -25.69 9.27 3.56
CA HIS A 492 -25.90 10.63 4.10
C HIS A 492 -27.37 11.09 4.08
N ALA A 493 -28.29 10.25 3.59
CA ALA A 493 -29.72 10.51 3.72
C ALA A 493 -30.07 10.62 5.21
N PRO A 494 -30.79 11.67 5.64
CA PRO A 494 -31.11 11.85 7.05
C PRO A 494 -31.85 10.61 7.56
N ALA A 495 -31.35 10.02 8.66
CA ALA A 495 -32.08 8.99 9.38
C ALA A 495 -33.45 9.60 9.76
N PRO A 496 -34.57 9.06 9.26
CA PRO A 496 -35.85 9.70 9.41
C PRO A 496 -36.22 9.73 10.89
N ALA A 497 -36.39 10.94 11.43
CA ALA A 497 -36.72 11.15 12.83
C ALA A 497 -38.06 10.45 13.15
N GLN A 498 -37.97 9.31 13.86
CA GLN A 498 -39.10 8.45 14.16
C GLN A 498 -39.93 8.04 12.92
N ALA A 499 -39.28 7.61 11.83
CA ALA A 499 -40.02 6.76 10.90
C ALA A 499 -40.55 5.54 11.67
N PRO A 500 -41.84 5.18 11.51
CA PRO A 500 -42.28 3.84 11.84
C PRO A 500 -41.38 2.84 11.13
N ARG A 501 -41.10 1.69 11.77
CA ARG A 501 -40.52 0.53 11.09
C ARG A 501 -41.31 0.34 9.77
N PRO A 502 -40.65 0.24 8.60
CA PRO A 502 -41.34 0.29 7.32
C PRO A 502 -42.50 -0.69 7.31
N ALA A 503 -43.65 -0.25 6.79
CA ALA A 503 -44.83 -1.09 6.69
C ALA A 503 -44.45 -2.40 5.97
N PRO A 504 -45.05 -3.55 6.30
CA PRO A 504 -44.66 -4.85 5.72
C PRO A 504 -44.77 -4.95 4.18
N GLU A 505 -45.35 -3.94 3.55
CA GLU A 505 -45.50 -3.71 2.10
C GLU A 505 -44.31 -2.96 1.45
N GLN A 506 -43.28 -2.57 2.21
CA GLN A 506 -42.09 -1.86 1.69
C GLN A 506 -40.82 -2.72 1.76
N ARG A 507 -40.79 -3.84 1.02
CA ARG A 507 -39.60 -4.68 0.90
C ARG A 507 -38.64 -4.09 -0.14
N GLU A 508 -37.51 -3.54 0.30
CA GLU A 508 -36.51 -2.96 -0.62
C GLU A 508 -35.43 -3.99 -1.01
N ILE A 509 -34.96 -3.90 -2.27
CA ILE A 509 -33.75 -4.58 -2.76
C ILE A 509 -32.79 -3.53 -3.33
N TRP A 510 -31.56 -3.51 -2.83
CA TRP A 510 -30.52 -2.59 -3.25
C TRP A 510 -29.49 -3.30 -4.13
N VAL A 511 -29.45 -2.90 -5.39
CA VAL A 511 -28.44 -3.34 -6.36
C VAL A 511 -27.28 -2.36 -6.32
N ILE A 512 -26.07 -2.83 -6.05
CA ILE A 512 -24.88 -1.97 -5.92
C ILE A 512 -23.93 -2.29 -7.07
N ASP A 513 -23.92 -1.46 -8.11
CA ASP A 513 -23.05 -1.65 -9.27
C ASP A 513 -21.65 -1.05 -9.07
N GLU A 514 -20.67 -1.56 -9.81
CA GLU A 514 -19.24 -1.29 -9.61
C GLU A 514 -18.79 -1.51 -8.15
N ALA A 515 -19.28 -2.57 -7.50
CA ALA A 515 -19.00 -2.89 -6.09
C ALA A 515 -17.50 -3.03 -5.74
N GLY A 516 -16.63 -3.30 -6.72
CA GLY A 516 -15.17 -3.29 -6.55
C GLY A 516 -14.57 -1.90 -6.24
N LEU A 517 -15.33 -0.83 -6.50
CA LEU A 517 -14.96 0.56 -6.17
C LEU A 517 -15.53 1.04 -4.81
N LEU A 518 -16.17 0.16 -4.03
CA LEU A 518 -16.56 0.48 -2.64
C LEU A 518 -15.33 0.49 -1.72
N SER A 519 -15.24 1.47 -0.82
CA SER A 519 -14.28 1.40 0.28
C SER A 519 -14.80 0.50 1.41
N ALA A 520 -13.90 0.00 2.26
CA ALA A 520 -14.32 -0.79 3.42
C ALA A 520 -15.24 0.00 4.36
N LYS A 521 -15.10 1.33 4.41
CA LYS A 521 -15.96 2.24 5.19
C LYS A 521 -17.36 2.32 4.61
N ASP A 522 -17.48 2.57 3.30
CA ASP A 522 -18.78 2.71 2.65
C ASP A 522 -19.54 1.39 2.61
N ALA A 523 -18.87 0.25 2.36
CA ALA A 523 -19.50 -1.06 2.42
C ALA A 523 -19.99 -1.41 3.83
N HIS A 524 -19.20 -1.12 4.88
CA HIS A 524 -19.64 -1.35 6.26
C HIS A 524 -20.88 -0.50 6.61
N GLY A 525 -20.88 0.79 6.26
CA GLY A 525 -22.04 1.66 6.47
C GLY A 525 -23.28 1.18 5.69
N LEU A 526 -23.08 0.75 4.45
CA LEU A 526 -24.14 0.27 3.55
C LEU A 526 -24.82 -0.98 4.08
N LEU A 527 -24.05 -1.96 4.54
CA LEU A 527 -24.59 -3.24 5.01
C LEU A 527 -25.25 -3.12 6.38
N ASN A 528 -24.72 -2.26 7.28
CA ASN A 528 -25.46 -1.88 8.51
C ASN A 528 -26.82 -1.26 8.17
N LEU A 529 -26.85 -0.26 7.28
CA LEU A 529 -28.09 0.41 6.88
C LEU A 529 -29.09 -0.55 6.20
N ALA A 530 -28.60 -1.55 5.47
CA ALA A 530 -29.44 -2.60 4.88
C ALA A 530 -30.07 -3.51 5.95
N VAL A 531 -29.31 -3.86 7.01
CA VAL A 531 -29.84 -4.59 8.16
C VAL A 531 -30.88 -3.75 8.92
N GLU A 532 -30.58 -2.48 9.22
CA GLU A 532 -31.49 -1.54 9.89
C GLU A 532 -32.81 -1.36 9.13
N ARG A 533 -32.74 -1.20 7.80
CA ARG A 533 -33.92 -0.97 6.95
C ARG A 533 -34.60 -2.25 6.47
N GLN A 534 -34.05 -3.42 6.78
CA GLN A 534 -34.53 -4.72 6.28
C GLN A 534 -34.59 -4.73 4.74
N ALA A 535 -33.48 -4.38 4.10
CA ALA A 535 -33.30 -4.45 2.65
C ALA A 535 -32.41 -5.63 2.27
N ARG A 536 -32.69 -6.28 1.13
CA ARG A 536 -31.76 -7.24 0.51
C ARG A 536 -30.72 -6.50 -0.33
N VAL A 537 -29.51 -7.02 -0.45
CA VAL A 537 -28.40 -6.37 -1.17
C VAL A 537 -27.80 -7.30 -2.22
N ILE A 538 -27.63 -6.80 -3.45
CA ILE A 538 -26.93 -7.49 -4.53
C ILE A 538 -25.71 -6.65 -4.91
N LEU A 539 -24.52 -7.12 -4.55
CA LEU A 539 -23.24 -6.50 -4.91
C LEU A 539 -22.82 -6.93 -6.31
N VAL A 540 -22.88 -6.05 -7.29
CA VAL A 540 -22.54 -6.31 -8.69
C VAL A 540 -21.19 -5.67 -8.99
N GLY A 541 -20.20 -6.47 -9.40
CA GLY A 541 -18.83 -5.97 -9.48
C GLY A 541 -17.86 -6.86 -10.24
N ASP A 542 -16.58 -6.50 -10.14
CA ASP A 542 -15.48 -7.24 -10.72
C ASP A 542 -14.20 -7.02 -9.88
N THR A 543 -13.73 -8.08 -9.22
CA THR A 543 -12.51 -8.05 -8.40
C THR A 543 -11.20 -7.86 -9.17
N ARG A 544 -11.22 -7.98 -10.52
CA ARG A 544 -10.04 -7.77 -11.39
C ARG A 544 -9.84 -6.31 -11.83
N GLN A 545 -10.81 -5.44 -11.60
CA GLN A 545 -10.71 -4.02 -11.96
C GLN A 545 -10.09 -3.19 -10.83
N LEU A 546 -9.91 -1.89 -11.07
CA LEU A 546 -9.30 -0.99 -10.09
C LEU A 546 -10.17 -0.95 -8.83
N SER A 547 -9.52 -0.93 -7.67
CA SER A 547 -10.16 -0.79 -6.36
C SER A 547 -10.44 0.68 -6.03
N ALA A 548 -11.22 0.93 -4.97
CA ALA A 548 -11.43 2.27 -4.41
C ALA A 548 -10.12 3.02 -4.10
N VAL A 549 -10.16 4.35 -4.04
CA VAL A 549 -9.00 5.17 -3.60
C VAL A 549 -8.76 5.04 -2.09
N GLU A 550 -9.84 5.00 -1.31
CA GLU A 550 -9.83 4.75 0.14
C GLU A 550 -9.43 3.30 0.48
N ALA A 551 -9.25 3.02 1.77
CA ALA A 551 -8.83 1.71 2.27
C ALA A 551 -9.80 0.55 2.02
N GLY A 552 -9.23 -0.60 1.64
CA GLY A 552 -9.87 -1.91 1.55
C GLY A 552 -10.58 -2.23 0.23
N ASN A 553 -10.82 -3.52 -0.01
CA ASN A 553 -11.61 -4.07 -1.11
C ASN A 553 -12.67 -5.03 -0.54
N PRO A 554 -13.80 -4.51 -0.04
CA PRO A 554 -14.84 -5.31 0.63
C PRO A 554 -15.51 -6.31 -0.31
N PHE A 555 -15.60 -6.02 -1.62
CA PHE A 555 -16.16 -6.96 -2.59
C PHE A 555 -15.29 -8.22 -2.73
N LYS A 556 -13.96 -8.09 -2.64
CA LYS A 556 -13.02 -9.21 -2.57
C LYS A 556 -13.11 -9.96 -1.22
N SER A 557 -13.12 -9.27 -0.07
CA SER A 557 -13.14 -9.95 1.23
C SER A 557 -14.48 -10.62 1.56
N LEU A 558 -15.61 -10.09 1.09
CA LEU A 558 -16.92 -10.75 1.21
C LEU A 558 -17.00 -12.03 0.37
N GLN A 559 -16.45 -12.03 -0.86
CA GLN A 559 -16.29 -13.25 -1.67
C GLN A 559 -15.40 -14.29 -0.97
N ALA A 560 -14.26 -13.87 -0.44
CA ALA A 560 -13.39 -14.75 0.35
C ALA A 560 -14.05 -15.26 1.65
N GLY A 561 -14.97 -14.48 2.23
CA GLY A 561 -15.77 -14.86 3.39
C GLY A 561 -16.97 -15.77 3.09
N GLY A 562 -17.23 -16.10 1.83
CA GLY A 562 -18.30 -17.03 1.46
C GLY A 562 -19.68 -16.39 1.29
N ILE A 563 -19.76 -15.10 0.92
CA ILE A 563 -21.01 -14.55 0.36
C ILE A 563 -21.40 -15.36 -0.88
N GLN A 564 -22.68 -15.73 -1.01
CA GLN A 564 -23.12 -16.49 -2.18
C GLN A 564 -22.89 -15.67 -3.46
N THR A 565 -22.07 -16.21 -4.36
CA THR A 565 -21.55 -15.48 -5.52
C THR A 565 -21.95 -16.16 -6.83
N ALA A 566 -22.63 -15.44 -7.71
CA ALA A 566 -22.86 -15.86 -9.08
C ALA A 566 -21.78 -15.29 -10.01
N PHE A 567 -21.32 -16.13 -10.94
CA PHE A 567 -20.25 -15.81 -11.87
C PHE A 567 -20.79 -15.63 -13.30
N LEU A 568 -20.57 -14.44 -13.86
CA LEU A 568 -20.96 -14.04 -15.22
C LEU A 568 -19.71 -13.99 -16.13
N ASP A 569 -19.30 -15.18 -16.57
CA ASP A 569 -17.98 -15.46 -17.17
C ASP A 569 -17.88 -15.19 -18.68
N GLU A 570 -18.99 -14.89 -19.36
CA GLU A 570 -19.04 -14.76 -20.81
C GLU A 570 -19.06 -13.28 -21.25
N SER A 571 -17.92 -12.71 -21.66
CA SER A 571 -17.92 -11.41 -22.34
C SER A 571 -18.44 -11.55 -23.78
N ARG A 572 -19.47 -10.74 -24.11
CA ARG A 572 -20.00 -10.56 -25.47
C ARG A 572 -19.60 -9.20 -26.10
N ARG A 573 -18.77 -8.41 -25.41
CA ARG A 573 -18.33 -7.06 -25.79
C ARG A 573 -17.29 -7.09 -26.91
N GLN A 574 -16.21 -7.85 -26.74
CA GLN A 574 -15.12 -7.96 -27.72
C GLN A 574 -15.60 -8.67 -28.99
N LYS A 575 -15.28 -8.10 -30.16
CA LYS A 575 -15.72 -8.58 -31.48
C LYS A 575 -14.61 -9.24 -32.29
N THR A 576 -13.34 -8.99 -31.96
CA THR A 576 -12.20 -9.68 -32.57
C THR A 576 -11.73 -10.85 -31.70
N ALA A 577 -11.28 -11.94 -32.35
CA ALA A 577 -10.86 -13.15 -31.65
C ALA A 577 -9.70 -12.90 -30.68
N ALA A 578 -8.68 -12.14 -31.11
CA ALA A 578 -7.51 -11.81 -30.29
C ALA A 578 -7.87 -11.00 -29.03
N LEU A 579 -8.73 -9.96 -29.15
CA LEU A 579 -9.17 -9.20 -27.96
C LEU A 579 -10.02 -10.05 -27.03
N LYS A 580 -10.92 -10.90 -27.56
CA LYS A 580 -11.72 -11.82 -26.74
C LYS A 580 -10.83 -12.80 -25.97
N GLN A 581 -9.82 -13.37 -26.63
CA GLN A 581 -8.83 -14.24 -26.01
C GLN A 581 -8.01 -13.50 -24.94
N ALA A 582 -7.47 -12.31 -25.25
CA ALA A 582 -6.68 -11.53 -24.29
C ALA A 582 -7.48 -11.12 -23.05
N VAL A 583 -8.72 -10.66 -23.19
CA VAL A 583 -9.60 -10.30 -22.05
C VAL A 583 -9.95 -11.52 -21.21
N ASN A 584 -10.23 -12.68 -21.83
CA ASN A 584 -10.49 -13.92 -21.10
C ASN A 584 -9.26 -14.40 -20.33
N LEU A 585 -8.06 -14.34 -20.93
CA LEU A 585 -6.80 -14.71 -20.27
C LEU A 585 -6.49 -13.79 -19.08
N LEU A 586 -6.70 -12.47 -19.20
CA LEU A 586 -6.51 -11.53 -18.10
C LEU A 586 -7.49 -11.77 -16.94
N ALA A 587 -8.74 -12.15 -17.23
CA ALA A 587 -9.73 -12.45 -16.20
C ALA A 587 -9.29 -13.61 -15.28
N ILE A 588 -8.55 -14.59 -15.83
CA ILE A 588 -8.02 -15.76 -15.11
C ILE A 588 -6.55 -15.64 -14.72
N ASP A 589 -6.02 -14.41 -14.57
CA ASP A 589 -4.63 -14.13 -14.15
C ASP A 589 -3.51 -14.52 -15.14
N GLN A 590 -3.85 -14.92 -16.36
CA GLN A 590 -2.85 -15.32 -17.38
C GLN A 590 -2.31 -14.11 -18.15
N THR A 591 -1.84 -13.10 -17.43
CA THR A 591 -1.36 -11.81 -17.97
C THR A 591 -0.28 -11.98 -19.03
N GLU A 592 0.67 -12.90 -18.84
CA GLU A 592 1.74 -13.15 -19.82
C GLU A 592 1.20 -13.72 -21.13
N ALA A 593 0.32 -14.73 -21.08
CA ALA A 593 -0.31 -15.29 -22.27
C ALA A 593 -1.22 -14.26 -22.99
N ALA A 594 -1.93 -13.42 -22.21
CA ALA A 594 -2.70 -12.31 -22.77
C ALA A 594 -1.81 -11.28 -23.47
N PHE A 595 -0.67 -10.92 -22.86
CA PHE A 595 0.31 -10.00 -23.42
C PHE A 595 0.87 -10.54 -24.74
N GLN A 596 1.27 -11.81 -24.79
CA GLN A 596 1.72 -12.46 -26.03
C GLN A 596 0.62 -12.50 -27.10
N THR A 597 -0.65 -12.69 -26.71
CA THR A 597 -1.80 -12.60 -27.63
C THR A 597 -1.92 -11.19 -28.24
N LEU A 598 -1.72 -10.14 -27.45
CA LEU A 598 -1.76 -8.75 -27.90
C LEU A 598 -0.54 -8.35 -28.76
N VAL A 599 0.65 -8.87 -28.46
CA VAL A 599 1.85 -8.72 -29.30
C VAL A 599 1.62 -9.38 -30.65
N GLY A 600 1.15 -10.63 -30.68
CA GLY A 600 0.83 -11.35 -31.92
C GLY A 600 -0.27 -10.70 -32.76
N ALA A 601 -1.18 -9.96 -32.12
CA ALA A 601 -2.22 -9.17 -32.78
C ALA A 601 -1.77 -7.75 -33.21
N GLY A 602 -0.48 -7.40 -33.06
CA GLY A 602 0.04 -6.07 -33.39
C GLY A 602 -0.52 -4.93 -32.53
N SER A 603 -1.10 -5.24 -31.36
CA SER A 603 -1.78 -4.25 -30.51
C SER A 603 -0.84 -3.46 -29.60
N ILE A 604 0.48 -3.74 -29.62
CA ILE A 604 1.49 -3.06 -28.79
C ILE A 604 2.53 -2.39 -29.68
N GLN A 605 2.68 -1.07 -29.53
CA GLN A 605 3.64 -0.23 -30.24
C GLN A 605 4.77 0.22 -29.30
N THR A 606 6.03 -0.01 -29.71
CA THR A 606 7.22 0.31 -28.92
C THR A 606 7.86 1.61 -29.37
N ILE A 607 7.77 2.67 -28.56
CA ILE A 607 8.30 4.01 -28.86
C ILE A 607 9.04 4.54 -27.63
N LYS A 608 10.38 4.51 -27.68
CA LYS A 608 11.27 4.80 -26.55
C LYS A 608 11.26 6.25 -26.08
N SER A 609 11.01 7.21 -26.97
CA SER A 609 10.96 8.64 -26.62
C SER A 609 9.56 9.01 -26.13
N PRO A 610 9.40 9.53 -24.89
CA PRO A 610 8.08 9.88 -24.36
C PRO A 610 7.32 10.88 -25.22
N THR A 611 8.00 11.86 -25.81
CA THR A 611 7.37 12.87 -26.67
C THR A 611 7.06 12.35 -28.06
N ALA A 612 7.96 11.57 -28.69
CA ALA A 612 7.65 10.93 -29.97
C ALA A 612 6.45 9.98 -29.85
N ARG A 613 6.29 9.33 -28.69
CA ARG A 613 5.15 8.46 -28.39
C ARG A 613 3.86 9.23 -28.18
N LEU A 614 3.88 10.33 -27.40
CA LEU A 614 2.74 11.24 -27.29
C LEU A 614 2.32 11.78 -28.67
N GLN A 615 3.30 12.16 -29.49
CA GLN A 615 3.08 12.59 -30.87
C GLN A 615 2.47 11.48 -31.73
N GLN A 616 2.94 10.23 -31.63
CA GLN A 616 2.37 9.11 -32.40
C GLN A 616 0.91 8.86 -32.03
N VAL A 617 0.55 8.88 -30.73
CA VAL A 617 -0.87 8.72 -30.32
C VAL A 617 -1.73 9.86 -30.87
N ALA A 618 -1.21 11.10 -30.86
CA ALA A 618 -1.92 12.24 -31.45
C ALA A 618 -2.08 12.07 -32.97
N THR A 619 -1.02 11.71 -33.69
CA THR A 619 -1.03 11.45 -35.14
C THR A 619 -2.00 10.32 -35.51
N ASP A 620 -1.95 9.18 -34.81
CA ASP A 620 -2.81 8.02 -35.06
C ASP A 620 -4.30 8.39 -34.85
N TYR A 621 -4.61 9.22 -33.85
CA TYR A 621 -5.98 9.72 -33.60
C TYR A 621 -6.41 10.76 -34.65
N LEU A 622 -5.52 11.68 -35.03
CA LEU A 622 -5.77 12.72 -36.04
C LEU A 622 -5.85 12.17 -37.47
N ALA A 623 -5.39 10.93 -37.71
CA ALA A 623 -5.56 10.21 -38.97
C ALA A 623 -6.95 9.58 -39.14
N LEU A 624 -7.71 9.41 -38.06
CA LEU A 624 -9.10 8.92 -38.09
C LEU A 624 -10.06 10.02 -38.57
N ASP A 625 -11.21 9.64 -39.10
CA ASP A 625 -12.32 10.58 -39.36
C ASP A 625 -13.10 10.95 -38.06
N GLU A 626 -13.99 11.94 -38.14
CA GLU A 626 -14.76 12.42 -36.99
C GLU A 626 -15.63 11.32 -36.33
N ALA A 627 -16.26 10.46 -37.14
CA ALA A 627 -17.16 9.41 -36.67
C ALA A 627 -16.41 8.21 -36.06
N GLU A 628 -15.17 7.97 -36.47
CA GLU A 628 -14.24 7.04 -35.82
C GLU A 628 -13.67 7.63 -34.52
N ARG A 629 -13.31 8.91 -34.51
CA ARG A 629 -12.83 9.63 -33.31
C ARG A 629 -13.88 9.62 -32.19
N ASP A 630 -15.15 9.85 -32.52
CA ASP A 630 -16.29 9.73 -31.59
C ASP A 630 -16.38 8.38 -30.87
N LYS A 631 -15.92 7.31 -31.52
CA LYS A 631 -15.96 5.93 -31.02
C LYS A 631 -14.59 5.47 -30.47
N THR A 632 -13.64 6.40 -30.36
CA THR A 632 -12.26 6.14 -29.91
C THR A 632 -12.03 6.70 -28.51
N LEU A 633 -11.55 5.86 -27.60
CA LEU A 633 -11.19 6.25 -26.23
C LEU A 633 -9.68 6.38 -26.07
N LEU A 634 -9.24 7.59 -25.75
CA LEU A 634 -7.84 7.92 -25.45
C LEU A 634 -7.56 7.78 -23.94
N LEU A 635 -6.56 6.96 -23.60
CA LEU A 635 -6.15 6.68 -22.21
C LEU A 635 -4.71 7.09 -21.95
N ALA A 636 -4.48 7.72 -20.80
CA ALA A 636 -3.15 8.02 -20.27
C ALA A 636 -2.96 7.48 -18.85
N GLY A 637 -1.75 7.01 -18.55
CA GLY A 637 -1.39 6.55 -17.20
C GLY A 637 -1.37 7.67 -16.16
N THR A 638 -0.93 8.87 -16.54
CA THR A 638 -0.87 10.04 -15.64
C THR A 638 -1.69 11.23 -16.12
N ASN A 639 -2.05 12.13 -15.19
CA ASN A 639 -2.70 13.40 -15.52
C ASN A 639 -1.78 14.36 -16.31
N GLN A 640 -0.46 14.23 -16.20
CA GLN A 640 0.48 15.05 -16.97
C GLN A 640 0.48 14.63 -18.44
N GLU A 641 0.58 13.33 -18.72
CA GLU A 641 0.46 12.78 -20.07
C GLU A 641 -0.91 13.06 -20.67
N ARG A 642 -1.99 12.94 -19.87
CA ARG A 642 -3.36 13.28 -20.29
C ARG A 642 -3.45 14.71 -20.84
N LEU A 643 -2.92 15.68 -20.10
CA LEU A 643 -2.95 17.10 -20.50
C LEU A 643 -2.03 17.37 -21.69
N ALA A 644 -0.82 16.77 -21.72
CA ALA A 644 0.10 16.91 -22.84
C ALA A 644 -0.47 16.34 -24.14
N LEU A 645 -1.05 15.13 -24.10
CA LEU A 645 -1.71 14.52 -25.26
C LEU A 645 -2.94 15.32 -25.70
N THR A 646 -3.72 15.85 -24.76
CA THR A 646 -4.87 16.72 -25.07
C THR A 646 -4.42 17.97 -25.83
N ALA A 647 -3.33 18.62 -25.39
CA ALA A 647 -2.80 19.80 -26.08
C ALA A 647 -2.35 19.47 -27.52
N LEU A 648 -1.58 18.39 -27.72
CA LEU A 648 -1.14 17.96 -29.06
C LEU A 648 -2.32 17.68 -30.00
N ILE A 649 -3.36 17.00 -29.52
CA ILE A 649 -4.54 16.70 -30.34
C ILE A 649 -5.32 17.99 -30.65
N ARG A 650 -5.52 18.89 -29.67
CA ARG A 650 -6.16 20.20 -29.93
C ARG A 650 -5.46 20.98 -31.02
N THR A 651 -4.14 21.14 -30.94
CA THR A 651 -3.35 21.84 -31.96
C THR A 651 -3.50 21.19 -33.34
N GLY A 652 -3.53 19.86 -33.39
CA GLY A 652 -3.81 19.12 -34.62
C GLY A 652 -5.21 19.37 -35.19
N LEU A 653 -6.25 19.34 -34.34
CA LEU A 653 -7.64 19.64 -34.73
C LEU A 653 -7.80 21.09 -35.23
N GLN A 654 -7.11 22.03 -34.58
CA GLN A 654 -7.08 23.45 -34.99
C GLN A 654 -6.41 23.61 -36.36
N SER A 655 -5.30 22.92 -36.62
CA SER A 655 -4.64 22.95 -37.93
C SER A 655 -5.43 22.23 -39.05
N GLN A 656 -6.40 21.39 -38.68
CA GLN A 656 -7.36 20.74 -39.58
C GLN A 656 -8.68 21.53 -39.72
N GLU A 657 -8.81 22.70 -39.08
CA GLU A 657 -10.03 23.52 -39.00
C GLU A 657 -11.26 22.80 -38.38
N GLN A 658 -11.02 21.72 -37.63
CA GLN A 658 -12.05 20.90 -36.95
C GLN A 658 -12.25 21.27 -35.48
N LEU A 659 -11.42 22.16 -34.95
CA LEU A 659 -11.59 22.84 -33.67
C LEU A 659 -11.32 24.33 -33.89
N GLY A 660 -12.13 25.20 -33.28
CA GLY A 660 -11.91 26.64 -33.38
C GLY A 660 -10.59 27.10 -32.76
N SER A 661 -10.19 28.35 -33.01
CA SER A 661 -9.17 29.01 -32.21
C SER A 661 -9.63 29.14 -30.74
N ASP A 662 -8.68 29.18 -29.81
CA ASP A 662 -8.97 29.40 -28.39
C ASP A 662 -9.69 30.75 -28.20
N GLY A 663 -10.98 30.71 -27.87
CA GLY A 663 -11.85 31.89 -27.75
C GLY A 663 -11.90 32.46 -26.33
N PHE A 664 -11.64 31.63 -25.33
CA PHE A 664 -11.62 32.01 -23.91
C PHE A 664 -10.62 31.13 -23.13
N THR A 665 -10.21 31.56 -21.93
CA THR A 665 -9.39 30.74 -21.02
C THR A 665 -10.03 30.72 -19.63
N LEU A 666 -10.66 29.60 -19.28
CA LEU A 666 -11.35 29.44 -18.00
C LEU A 666 -10.38 29.04 -16.87
N ALA A 667 -10.69 29.46 -15.65
CA ALA A 667 -9.91 29.11 -14.46
C ALA A 667 -10.50 27.88 -13.76
N SER A 668 -10.01 26.70 -14.14
CA SER A 668 -10.44 25.42 -13.61
C SER A 668 -9.94 25.18 -12.18
N LEU A 669 -10.80 24.59 -11.34
CA LEU A 669 -10.48 24.07 -10.03
C LEU A 669 -10.20 22.57 -10.10
N ARG A 670 -8.91 22.20 -10.07
CA ARG A 670 -8.48 20.80 -10.00
C ARG A 670 -8.22 20.40 -8.55
N ARG A 671 -8.94 19.40 -8.03
CA ARG A 671 -8.76 18.91 -6.64
C ARG A 671 -7.32 18.43 -6.42
N LYS A 672 -6.71 18.88 -5.32
CA LYS A 672 -5.40 18.44 -4.85
C LYS A 672 -5.57 17.11 -4.12
N ASP A 673 -4.81 16.09 -4.51
CA ASP A 673 -4.92 14.75 -3.94
C ASP A 673 -4.15 14.66 -2.62
N MET A 674 -4.85 14.89 -1.51
CA MET A 674 -4.29 14.91 -0.16
C MET A 674 -5.18 14.11 0.78
N THR A 675 -4.56 13.44 1.74
CA THR A 675 -5.24 12.87 2.92
C THR A 675 -5.69 13.96 3.90
N GLN A 676 -6.66 13.66 4.77
CA GLN A 676 -7.08 14.56 5.85
C GLN A 676 -5.90 14.90 6.77
N ALA A 677 -5.04 13.92 7.05
CA ALA A 677 -3.80 14.11 7.81
C ALA A 677 -2.87 15.13 7.13
N GLN A 678 -2.54 14.95 5.84
CA GLN A 678 -1.73 15.92 5.07
C GLN A 678 -2.38 17.31 5.00
N ALA A 679 -3.71 17.38 4.90
CA ALA A 679 -4.44 18.64 4.94
C ALA A 679 -4.37 19.35 6.30
N GLY A 680 -3.84 18.72 7.35
CA GLY A 680 -3.47 19.37 8.61
C GLY A 680 -2.21 20.23 8.53
N TYR A 681 -1.39 20.10 7.47
CA TYR A 681 -0.06 20.71 7.41
C TYR A 681 0.09 21.71 6.26
N ALA A 682 0.46 22.94 6.60
CA ALA A 682 0.64 24.06 5.69
C ALA A 682 1.67 23.77 4.58
N ALA A 683 2.66 22.91 4.83
CA ALA A 683 3.66 22.48 3.83
C ALA A 683 3.08 21.83 2.55
N HIS A 684 1.84 21.32 2.59
CA HIS A 684 1.15 20.79 1.40
C HIS A 684 0.35 21.84 0.63
N TYR A 685 0.40 23.10 1.02
CA TYR A 685 -0.30 24.21 0.36
C TYR A 685 0.69 25.06 -0.45
N ALA A 686 0.18 25.70 -1.50
CA ALA A 686 0.87 26.72 -2.26
C ALA A 686 0.05 28.02 -2.25
N SER A 687 0.73 29.16 -2.40
CA SER A 687 0.04 30.42 -2.70
C SER A 687 -0.73 30.27 -4.03
N GLY A 688 -1.98 30.70 -4.06
CA GLY A 688 -2.90 30.48 -5.18
C GLY A 688 -3.71 29.17 -5.14
N ASP A 689 -3.47 28.27 -4.18
CA ASP A 689 -4.41 27.16 -3.90
C ASP A 689 -5.75 27.72 -3.42
N ILE A 690 -6.85 27.04 -3.73
CA ILE A 690 -8.21 27.38 -3.32
C ILE A 690 -8.71 26.34 -2.32
N VAL A 691 -9.15 26.80 -1.14
CA VAL A 691 -9.70 25.98 -0.06
C VAL A 691 -11.22 26.18 0.01
N THR A 692 -11.97 25.09 0.16
CA THR A 692 -13.40 25.14 0.50
C THR A 692 -13.70 24.24 1.69
N LEU A 693 -14.68 24.61 2.49
CA LEU A 693 -14.99 23.93 3.74
C LEU A 693 -16.26 23.09 3.58
N ASN A 694 -16.18 21.83 3.98
CA ASN A 694 -17.32 20.90 3.87
C ASN A 694 -18.35 21.12 5.01
N GLN A 695 -17.98 21.90 6.03
CA GLN A 695 -18.81 22.35 7.16
C GLN A 695 -18.46 23.80 7.56
N GLN A 696 -19.27 24.43 8.40
CA GLN A 696 -19.03 25.80 8.86
C GLN A 696 -18.14 25.84 10.12
N TYR A 697 -17.17 26.76 10.17
CA TYR A 697 -16.23 26.94 11.29
C TYR A 697 -16.33 28.34 11.88
N LYS A 698 -17.37 28.59 12.69
CA LYS A 698 -17.71 29.92 13.21
C LYS A 698 -16.58 30.60 14.01
N ARG A 699 -15.76 29.83 14.74
CA ARG A 699 -14.62 30.38 15.53
C ARG A 699 -13.47 30.87 14.64
N GLN A 700 -13.37 30.39 13.41
CA GLN A 700 -12.33 30.71 12.43
C GLN A 700 -12.83 31.68 11.35
N GLY A 701 -14.10 32.12 11.42
CA GLY A 701 -14.72 32.98 10.40
C GLY A 701 -15.05 32.28 9.08
N LEU A 702 -14.89 30.96 8.96
CA LEU A 702 -15.05 30.25 7.69
C LEU A 702 -16.46 29.70 7.48
N ALA A 703 -17.05 30.03 6.32
CA ALA A 703 -18.35 29.51 5.89
C ALA A 703 -18.22 28.14 5.19
N LYS A 704 -19.31 27.38 5.20
CA LYS A 704 -19.44 26.14 4.42
C LYS A 704 -19.54 26.49 2.93
N GLN A 705 -18.92 25.70 2.06
CA GLN A 705 -18.95 25.79 0.58
C GLN A 705 -18.42 27.09 -0.06
N GLN A 706 -18.13 28.14 0.70
CA GLN A 706 -17.40 29.33 0.22
C GLN A 706 -15.98 28.94 -0.24
N LEU A 707 -15.45 29.70 -1.20
CA LEU A 707 -14.09 29.56 -1.72
C LEU A 707 -13.15 30.57 -1.04
N TYR A 708 -11.97 30.10 -0.65
CA TYR A 708 -10.92 30.91 -0.03
C TYR A 708 -9.60 30.70 -0.77
N GLN A 709 -8.95 31.76 -1.22
CA GLN A 709 -7.63 31.70 -1.84
C GLN A 709 -6.54 31.72 -0.76
N VAL A 710 -5.57 30.82 -0.84
CA VAL A 710 -4.33 30.87 -0.05
C VAL A 710 -3.46 32.00 -0.59
N LEU A 711 -3.25 33.06 0.20
CA LEU A 711 -2.32 34.13 -0.12
C LEU A 711 -0.90 33.77 0.31
N GLN A 712 -0.74 33.27 1.54
CA GLN A 712 0.55 32.98 2.15
C GLN A 712 0.52 31.65 2.91
N VAL A 713 1.67 30.97 2.90
CA VAL A 713 1.91 29.70 3.59
C VAL A 713 3.09 29.90 4.53
N ASP A 714 2.88 29.80 5.84
CA ASP A 714 3.94 29.67 6.83
C ASP A 714 4.02 28.21 7.28
N ALA A 715 4.86 27.44 6.61
CA ALA A 715 5.09 26.04 6.91
C ALA A 715 5.79 25.83 8.28
N ARG A 716 6.53 26.82 8.79
CA ARG A 716 7.24 26.70 10.08
C ARG A 716 6.28 26.85 11.27
N ARG A 717 5.29 27.75 11.19
CA ARG A 717 4.26 27.93 12.22
C ARG A 717 3.00 27.10 11.99
N ASN A 718 2.94 26.34 10.90
CA ASN A 718 1.74 25.67 10.41
C ASN A 718 0.54 26.64 10.26
N ARG A 719 0.72 27.73 9.51
CA ARG A 719 -0.30 28.77 9.28
C ARG A 719 -0.57 29.00 7.81
N LEU A 720 -1.81 29.30 7.48
CA LEU A 720 -2.25 29.77 6.16
C LEU A 720 -2.94 31.12 6.30
N THR A 721 -2.54 32.09 5.49
CA THR A 721 -3.30 33.32 5.29
C THR A 721 -4.23 33.08 4.11
N LEU A 722 -5.53 33.02 4.38
CA LEU A 722 -6.60 32.89 3.40
C LEU A 722 -7.19 34.27 3.08
N ALA A 723 -7.74 34.43 1.88
CA ALA A 723 -8.63 35.52 1.51
C ALA A 723 -9.94 34.96 0.94
N ASP A 724 -11.06 35.61 1.24
CA ASP A 724 -12.34 35.32 0.60
C ASP A 724 -12.55 36.12 -0.70
N GLU A 725 -13.71 35.95 -1.34
CA GLU A 725 -14.08 36.64 -2.57
C GLU A 725 -14.22 38.17 -2.41
N ALA A 726 -14.44 38.67 -1.18
CA ALA A 726 -14.44 40.10 -0.86
C ALA A 726 -13.04 40.65 -0.56
N GLY A 727 -12.01 39.79 -0.55
CA GLY A 727 -10.63 40.14 -0.18
C GLY A 727 -10.40 40.23 1.34
N GLN A 728 -11.36 39.82 2.18
CA GLN A 728 -11.15 39.75 3.63
C GLN A 728 -10.14 38.65 3.95
N THR A 729 -9.07 39.02 4.66
CA THR A 729 -8.01 38.09 5.04
C THR A 729 -8.24 37.45 6.41
N LEU A 730 -7.89 36.16 6.52
CA LEU A 730 -8.04 35.33 7.71
C LEU A 730 -6.80 34.45 7.87
N GLU A 731 -6.16 34.46 9.04
CA GLU A 731 -5.07 33.53 9.34
C GLU A 731 -5.63 32.30 10.10
N ILE A 732 -5.30 31.10 9.64
CA ILE A 732 -5.76 29.84 10.24
C ILE A 732 -4.64 28.82 10.44
N ASP A 733 -4.80 27.97 11.45
CA ASP A 733 -4.14 26.66 11.53
C ASP A 733 -4.96 25.65 10.69
N PRO A 734 -4.37 24.95 9.70
CA PRO A 734 -5.11 23.97 8.90
C PRO A 734 -5.69 22.82 9.73
N THR A 735 -5.08 22.45 10.87
CA THR A 735 -5.58 21.40 11.77
C THR A 735 -6.91 21.77 12.43
N ALA A 736 -7.18 23.08 12.64
CA ALA A 736 -8.43 23.55 13.22
C ALA A 736 -9.65 23.36 12.30
N CYS A 737 -9.41 23.09 11.01
CA CYS A 737 -10.44 22.92 9.98
C CYS A 737 -10.28 21.56 9.26
N PRO A 738 -10.47 20.40 9.91
CA PRO A 738 -10.16 19.09 9.34
C PRO A 738 -11.00 18.76 8.08
N ASN A 739 -12.31 19.02 8.11
CA ASN A 739 -13.24 18.77 7.00
C ASN A 739 -13.19 19.90 5.97
N LYS A 740 -12.20 19.84 5.06
CA LYS A 740 -11.97 20.79 3.96
C LYS A 740 -11.50 20.09 2.70
N THR A 741 -11.65 20.75 1.56
CA THR A 741 -11.16 20.30 0.24
C THR A 741 -10.27 21.38 -0.36
N VAL A 742 -9.14 20.98 -0.94
CA VAL A 742 -8.13 21.88 -1.54
C VAL A 742 -8.08 21.66 -3.04
N TYR A 743 -7.94 22.75 -3.80
CA TYR A 743 -7.85 22.77 -5.25
C TYR A 743 -6.65 23.60 -5.70
N THR A 744 -5.99 23.16 -6.77
CA THR A 744 -5.05 23.98 -7.54
C THR A 744 -5.81 24.68 -8.67
N ARG A 745 -5.61 25.99 -8.87
CA ARG A 745 -6.13 26.69 -10.05
C ARG A 745 -5.34 26.27 -11.30
N GLN A 746 -6.04 25.93 -12.38
CA GLN A 746 -5.48 25.59 -13.68
C GLN A 746 -6.11 26.47 -14.76
N ALA A 747 -5.29 27.13 -15.59
CA ALA A 747 -5.78 27.79 -16.79
C ALA A 747 -6.09 26.73 -17.87
N ILE A 748 -7.28 26.78 -18.45
CA ILE A 748 -7.73 25.89 -19.51
C ILE A 748 -8.23 26.75 -20.69
N PRO A 749 -7.47 26.88 -21.78
CA PRO A 749 -7.98 27.51 -22.99
C PRO A 749 -9.11 26.64 -23.59
N VAL A 750 -10.13 27.29 -24.14
CA VAL A 750 -11.30 26.60 -24.71
C VAL A 750 -11.72 27.23 -26.04
N ALA A 751 -12.20 26.39 -26.94
CA ALA A 751 -12.52 26.67 -28.32
C ALA A 751 -13.82 25.96 -28.73
N VAL A 752 -14.55 26.54 -29.68
CA VAL A 752 -15.75 25.90 -30.25
C VAL A 752 -15.39 24.54 -30.84
N GLY A 753 -16.14 23.50 -30.45
CA GLY A 753 -15.87 22.08 -30.74
C GLY A 753 -15.25 21.30 -29.57
N ASP A 754 -14.82 21.97 -28.49
CA ASP A 754 -14.14 21.30 -27.37
C ASP A 754 -15.03 20.34 -26.61
N ARG A 755 -14.44 19.20 -26.22
CA ARG A 755 -15.07 18.20 -25.35
C ARG A 755 -14.57 18.38 -23.93
N LEU A 756 -15.46 18.86 -23.08
CA LEU A 756 -15.22 19.16 -21.66
C LEU A 756 -16.02 18.19 -20.77
N ARG A 757 -15.77 18.24 -19.47
CA ARG A 757 -16.50 17.50 -18.43
C ARG A 757 -16.56 18.30 -17.14
N TRP A 758 -17.65 18.09 -16.40
CA TRP A 758 -17.79 18.56 -15.03
C TRP A 758 -16.95 17.71 -14.06
N THR A 759 -16.30 18.34 -13.08
CA THR A 759 -15.40 17.69 -12.09
C THR A 759 -15.98 17.65 -10.67
N ARG A 760 -17.18 18.19 -10.48
CA ARG A 760 -17.94 18.23 -9.22
C ARG A 760 -19.42 17.97 -9.50
N ASN A 761 -20.13 17.40 -8.53
CA ASN A 761 -21.60 17.29 -8.59
C ASN A 761 -22.23 18.62 -8.17
N ASP A 762 -23.25 19.07 -8.90
CA ASP A 762 -24.17 20.12 -8.49
C ASP A 762 -25.60 19.61 -8.67
N ARG A 763 -26.36 19.51 -7.58
CA ARG A 763 -27.72 18.95 -7.63
C ARG A 763 -28.74 19.96 -8.13
N ASP A 764 -28.54 21.24 -7.83
CA ASP A 764 -29.49 22.29 -8.14
C ASP A 764 -29.46 22.60 -9.65
N GLN A 765 -28.28 22.43 -10.28
CA GLN A 765 -28.10 22.52 -11.74
C GLN A 765 -28.18 21.17 -12.48
N SER A 766 -28.48 20.06 -11.78
CA SER A 766 -28.51 18.69 -12.35
C SER A 766 -27.20 18.26 -13.06
N ILE A 767 -26.05 18.68 -12.53
CA ILE A 767 -24.71 18.39 -13.03
C ILE A 767 -24.08 17.21 -12.26
N ARG A 768 -23.51 16.25 -12.99
CA ARG A 768 -22.77 15.10 -12.42
C ARG A 768 -21.28 15.19 -12.70
N ASN A 769 -20.46 14.86 -11.70
CA ASN A 769 -19.02 14.68 -11.86
C ASN A 769 -18.74 13.56 -12.88
N GLY A 770 -17.97 13.88 -13.92
CA GLY A 770 -17.66 13.00 -15.04
C GLY A 770 -18.58 13.16 -16.26
N GLN A 771 -19.69 13.88 -16.13
CA GLN A 771 -20.60 14.18 -17.25
C GLN A 771 -19.89 15.07 -18.28
N ALA A 772 -19.82 14.58 -19.51
CA ALA A 772 -19.19 15.27 -20.62
C ALA A 772 -20.19 16.15 -21.39
N PHE A 773 -19.67 17.21 -22.02
CA PHE A 773 -20.39 18.11 -22.91
C PHE A 773 -19.44 18.66 -23.99
N THR A 774 -20.00 19.13 -25.10
CA THR A 774 -19.28 19.78 -26.20
C THR A 774 -19.61 21.26 -26.23
N LEU A 775 -18.62 22.13 -26.39
CA LEU A 775 -18.78 23.58 -26.52
C LEU A 775 -19.24 23.94 -27.94
N THR A 776 -20.43 24.50 -28.12
CA THR A 776 -21.00 24.83 -29.45
C THR A 776 -20.86 26.30 -29.81
N ALA A 777 -20.79 27.19 -28.83
CA ALA A 777 -20.43 28.59 -29.00
C ALA A 777 -19.74 29.11 -27.72
N ILE A 778 -18.86 30.10 -27.86
CA ILE A 778 -18.30 30.84 -26.74
C ILE A 778 -17.90 32.25 -27.18
N ASP A 779 -18.18 33.26 -26.36
CA ASP A 779 -17.74 34.64 -26.57
C ASP A 779 -16.48 35.00 -25.77
N ALA A 780 -15.93 36.18 -26.02
CA ALA A 780 -14.75 36.68 -25.32
C ALA A 780 -15.02 37.05 -23.85
N GLN A 781 -16.30 37.11 -23.45
CA GLN A 781 -16.79 37.39 -22.12
C GLN A 781 -16.98 36.12 -21.29
N GLY A 782 -16.82 34.93 -21.89
CA GLY A 782 -16.94 33.63 -21.22
C GLY A 782 -18.36 33.07 -21.17
N GLN A 783 -19.33 33.67 -21.87
CA GLN A 783 -20.66 33.08 -22.04
C GLN A 783 -20.59 31.99 -23.11
N ALA A 784 -21.11 30.81 -22.79
CA ALA A 784 -20.95 29.61 -23.60
C ALA A 784 -22.29 28.91 -23.86
N GLU A 785 -22.44 28.36 -25.05
CA GLU A 785 -23.45 27.35 -25.36
C GLU A 785 -22.80 25.97 -25.32
N ILE A 786 -23.42 25.03 -24.63
CA ILE A 786 -22.93 23.65 -24.51
C ILE A 786 -23.99 22.65 -24.97
N ARG A 787 -23.54 21.53 -25.53
CA ARG A 787 -24.38 20.38 -25.93
C ARG A 787 -23.96 19.11 -25.21
N TYR A 788 -24.91 18.42 -24.61
CA TYR A 788 -24.71 17.11 -23.98
C TYR A 788 -24.87 15.95 -24.99
N PRO A 789 -24.31 14.76 -24.72
CA PRO A 789 -24.42 13.60 -25.60
C PRO A 789 -25.85 13.09 -25.88
N ASP A 790 -26.83 13.47 -25.05
CA ASP A 790 -28.26 13.19 -25.27
C ASP A 790 -28.98 14.29 -26.07
N GLY A 791 -28.25 15.27 -26.59
CA GLY A 791 -28.77 16.35 -27.44
C GLY A 791 -29.30 17.57 -26.70
N ARG A 792 -29.35 17.56 -25.36
CA ARG A 792 -29.69 18.74 -24.56
C ARG A 792 -28.67 19.86 -24.80
N CYS A 793 -29.14 21.08 -25.01
CA CYS A 793 -28.30 22.27 -25.04
C CYS A 793 -28.63 23.20 -23.88
N ASP A 794 -27.60 23.67 -23.16
CA ASP A 794 -27.72 24.62 -22.05
C ASP A 794 -26.78 25.83 -22.30
N ALA A 795 -27.11 27.00 -21.76
CA ALA A 795 -26.22 28.16 -21.72
C ALA A 795 -25.51 28.22 -20.36
N VAL A 796 -24.21 28.50 -20.34
CA VAL A 796 -23.35 28.43 -19.15
C VAL A 796 -22.38 29.61 -19.12
N ASP A 797 -22.23 30.21 -17.94
CA ASP A 797 -21.17 31.17 -17.66
C ASP A 797 -19.90 30.43 -17.23
N LEU A 798 -18.81 30.58 -18.00
CA LEU A 798 -17.49 29.97 -17.73
C LEU A 798 -16.50 30.94 -17.08
N THR A 799 -16.94 32.14 -16.67
CA THR A 799 -16.11 33.08 -15.91
C THR A 799 -15.88 32.61 -14.47
N GLY A 800 -14.97 33.28 -13.74
CA GLY A 800 -14.66 32.92 -12.35
C GLY A 800 -13.95 31.57 -12.21
N LEU A 801 -14.17 30.89 -11.08
CA LEU A 801 -13.52 29.62 -10.72
C LEU A 801 -14.45 28.43 -11.02
N GLN A 802 -14.06 27.59 -11.96
CA GLN A 802 -14.93 26.61 -12.62
C GLN A 802 -14.59 25.16 -12.29
N TYR A 803 -15.60 24.30 -12.14
CA TYR A 803 -15.42 22.85 -11.94
C TYR A 803 -15.43 22.08 -13.27
N VAL A 804 -14.59 22.52 -14.22
CA VAL A 804 -14.55 22.01 -15.60
C VAL A 804 -13.13 21.54 -15.96
N ASP A 805 -13.02 20.45 -16.72
CA ASP A 805 -11.75 19.91 -17.24
C ASP A 805 -11.97 19.29 -18.63
N TYR A 806 -10.90 19.06 -19.40
CA TYR A 806 -11.00 18.35 -20.68
C TYR A 806 -11.50 16.90 -20.48
N SER A 807 -12.34 16.44 -21.41
CA SER A 807 -12.83 15.04 -21.44
C SER A 807 -12.18 14.18 -22.53
N LEU A 808 -11.59 14.81 -23.56
CA LEU A 808 -10.99 14.17 -24.74
C LEU A 808 -10.04 13.00 -24.42
N VAL A 809 -9.10 13.20 -23.49
CA VAL A 809 -8.23 12.15 -22.96
C VAL A 809 -8.63 11.85 -21.51
N SER A 810 -8.87 10.57 -21.19
CA SER A 810 -9.18 10.10 -19.84
C SER A 810 -7.95 9.44 -19.19
N THR A 811 -7.90 9.42 -17.86
CA THR A 811 -6.99 8.50 -17.14
C THR A 811 -7.63 7.11 -17.10
N THR A 812 -6.84 6.04 -17.03
CA THR A 812 -7.37 4.65 -16.93
C THR A 812 -8.42 4.47 -15.83
N TYR A 813 -8.23 5.06 -14.64
CA TYR A 813 -9.20 5.02 -13.54
C TYR A 813 -10.55 5.68 -13.91
N SER A 814 -10.52 6.92 -14.43
CA SER A 814 -11.74 7.62 -14.92
C SER A 814 -12.34 7.04 -16.20
N ALA A 815 -11.77 5.97 -16.75
CA ALA A 815 -12.32 5.17 -17.83
C ALA A 815 -12.97 3.85 -17.34
N GLN A 816 -13.07 3.62 -16.03
CA GLN A 816 -13.88 2.51 -15.52
C GLN A 816 -15.37 2.67 -15.89
N GLY A 817 -16.09 1.56 -16.08
CA GLY A 817 -17.45 1.54 -16.65
C GLY A 817 -17.57 1.85 -18.15
N LYS A 818 -16.68 2.66 -18.74
CA LYS A 818 -16.77 3.07 -20.16
C LYS A 818 -16.62 1.89 -21.14
N THR A 819 -17.01 2.10 -22.39
CA THR A 819 -16.73 1.17 -23.52
C THR A 819 -16.53 2.00 -24.79
N ALA A 820 -15.61 1.58 -25.66
CA ALA A 820 -15.35 2.23 -26.95
C ALA A 820 -15.07 1.20 -28.05
N ASP A 821 -15.28 1.57 -29.31
CA ASP A 821 -15.02 0.67 -30.43
C ASP A 821 -13.52 0.50 -30.65
N ARG A 822 -12.78 1.61 -30.51
CA ARG A 822 -11.32 1.71 -30.54
C ARG A 822 -10.79 2.24 -29.20
N VAL A 823 -9.67 1.71 -28.72
CA VAL A 823 -8.92 2.26 -27.57
C VAL A 823 -7.48 2.51 -27.97
N MET A 824 -6.97 3.71 -27.66
CA MET A 824 -5.56 4.09 -27.79
C MET A 824 -5.04 4.46 -26.41
N ALA A 825 -3.98 3.83 -25.93
CA ALA A 825 -3.58 3.92 -24.53
C ALA A 825 -2.07 3.98 -24.30
N LEU A 826 -1.61 5.00 -23.55
CA LEU A 826 -0.23 5.12 -23.07
C LEU A 826 -0.04 4.29 -21.80
N MET A 827 0.89 3.32 -21.83
CA MET A 827 1.11 2.35 -20.76
C MET A 827 2.61 2.12 -20.51
N ASP A 828 3.11 2.49 -19.33
CA ASP A 828 4.50 2.25 -18.88
C ASP A 828 4.56 1.94 -17.37
N ALA A 829 5.55 2.49 -16.65
CA ALA A 829 5.90 2.24 -15.25
C ALA A 829 4.80 2.51 -14.20
N THR A 830 3.70 3.17 -14.58
CA THR A 830 2.50 3.38 -13.74
C THR A 830 1.41 2.32 -13.95
N THR A 831 1.61 1.38 -14.87
CA THR A 831 0.61 0.40 -15.29
C THR A 831 0.60 -0.82 -14.38
N SER A 832 -0.27 -0.83 -13.37
CA SER A 832 -0.58 -2.07 -12.62
C SER A 832 -1.41 -3.06 -13.44
N GLN A 833 -1.51 -4.29 -12.94
CA GLN A 833 -2.36 -5.35 -13.48
C GLN A 833 -3.81 -4.91 -13.73
N GLU A 834 -4.44 -4.25 -12.75
CA GLU A 834 -5.84 -3.81 -12.85
C GLU A 834 -5.99 -2.69 -13.88
N SER A 835 -5.00 -1.79 -13.97
CA SER A 835 -5.02 -0.72 -14.98
C SER A 835 -4.82 -1.26 -16.41
N PHE A 836 -3.96 -2.27 -16.58
CA PHE A 836 -3.79 -2.98 -17.85
C PHE A 836 -5.09 -3.71 -18.25
N TYR A 837 -5.69 -4.44 -17.31
CA TYR A 837 -6.96 -5.13 -17.54
C TYR A 837 -8.10 -4.18 -17.90
N VAL A 838 -8.21 -3.05 -17.17
CA VAL A 838 -9.15 -1.98 -17.51
C VAL A 838 -8.89 -1.51 -18.94
N ALA A 839 -7.67 -1.04 -19.28
CA ALA A 839 -7.37 -0.52 -20.61
C ALA A 839 -7.72 -1.49 -21.76
N VAL A 840 -7.33 -2.77 -21.65
CA VAL A 840 -7.61 -3.80 -22.66
C VAL A 840 -9.12 -4.08 -22.79
N SER A 841 -9.84 -4.17 -21.67
CA SER A 841 -11.26 -4.57 -21.64
C SER A 841 -12.27 -3.49 -22.07
N ARG A 842 -11.83 -2.24 -22.28
CA ARG A 842 -12.68 -1.16 -22.81
C ARG A 842 -12.91 -1.23 -24.32
N ALA A 843 -12.02 -1.88 -25.08
CA ALA A 843 -12.11 -1.99 -26.53
C ALA A 843 -13.13 -3.05 -26.98
N LYS A 844 -13.95 -2.75 -27.99
CA LYS A 844 -14.78 -3.74 -28.70
C LYS A 844 -14.06 -4.33 -29.91
N TYR A 845 -13.45 -3.50 -30.75
CA TYR A 845 -12.89 -3.91 -32.06
C TYR A 845 -11.37 -3.78 -32.12
N GLN A 846 -10.82 -2.62 -31.76
CA GLN A 846 -9.39 -2.32 -31.94
C GLN A 846 -8.74 -1.73 -30.68
N LEU A 847 -7.50 -2.16 -30.42
CA LEU A 847 -6.68 -1.72 -29.30
C LEU A 847 -5.28 -1.33 -29.82
N SER A 848 -4.76 -0.21 -29.33
CA SER A 848 -3.37 0.21 -29.54
C SER A 848 -2.77 0.67 -28.21
N LEU A 849 -1.82 -0.10 -27.70
CA LEU A 849 -1.06 0.20 -26.48
C LEU A 849 0.30 0.77 -26.88
N TYR A 850 0.70 1.90 -26.31
CA TYR A 850 1.92 2.61 -26.65
C TYR A 850 2.84 2.62 -25.42
N THR A 851 4.03 2.02 -25.54
CA THR A 851 4.97 1.83 -24.44
C THR A 851 6.41 2.09 -24.85
N ALA A 852 7.29 2.43 -23.90
CA ALA A 852 8.73 2.59 -24.15
C ALA A 852 9.48 1.25 -24.17
N ASP A 853 8.99 0.28 -23.39
CA ASP A 853 9.64 -1.01 -23.14
C ASP A 853 8.56 -2.07 -22.83
N PRO A 854 8.26 -2.98 -23.77
CA PRO A 854 7.29 -4.05 -23.57
C PRO A 854 7.61 -4.99 -22.39
N ASP A 855 8.89 -5.21 -22.07
CA ASP A 855 9.30 -6.10 -20.99
C ASP A 855 9.11 -5.44 -19.62
N GLU A 856 9.32 -4.12 -19.52
CA GLU A 856 8.90 -3.35 -18.34
C GLU A 856 7.37 -3.32 -18.21
N LEU A 857 6.64 -3.07 -19.31
CA LEU A 857 5.17 -3.07 -19.29
C LEU A 857 4.61 -4.42 -18.82
N LEU A 858 5.12 -5.54 -19.33
CA LEU A 858 4.72 -6.88 -18.87
C LEU A 858 5.02 -7.07 -17.38
N ARG A 859 6.22 -6.69 -16.91
CA ARG A 859 6.59 -6.79 -15.49
C ARG A 859 5.74 -5.93 -14.55
N GLN A 860 5.19 -4.82 -15.03
CA GLN A 860 4.28 -3.97 -14.24
C GLN A 860 2.83 -4.45 -14.33
N ALA A 861 2.38 -4.91 -15.52
CA ALA A 861 1.07 -5.55 -15.70
C ALA A 861 0.92 -6.87 -14.92
N GLN A 862 2.03 -7.52 -14.53
CA GLN A 862 2.04 -8.66 -13.60
C GLN A 862 1.97 -8.28 -12.11
N ARG A 863 1.98 -6.97 -11.77
CA ARG A 863 1.92 -6.49 -10.39
C ARG A 863 0.54 -5.94 -10.08
N SER A 864 -0.16 -6.62 -9.17
CA SER A 864 -1.41 -6.11 -8.61
C SER A 864 -1.18 -4.83 -7.80
N SER A 865 -2.11 -3.90 -7.95
CA SER A 865 -2.29 -2.67 -7.17
C SER A 865 -3.61 -2.63 -6.41
N ALA A 866 -4.37 -3.72 -6.45
CA ALA A 866 -5.61 -3.87 -5.70
C ALA A 866 -5.40 -3.61 -4.21
N LYS A 867 -6.41 -3.06 -3.54
CA LYS A 867 -6.32 -2.80 -2.10
C LYS A 867 -6.20 -4.13 -1.34
N GLU A 868 -5.18 -4.20 -0.50
CA GLU A 868 -4.98 -5.28 0.45
C GLU A 868 -6.02 -5.19 1.57
N ASN A 869 -6.57 -6.35 1.94
CA ASN A 869 -7.51 -6.51 3.04
C ASN A 869 -6.81 -7.06 4.28
N VAL A 870 -7.41 -6.89 5.45
CA VAL A 870 -6.92 -7.51 6.69
C VAL A 870 -7.10 -9.03 6.62
N SER A 871 -8.17 -9.52 5.96
CA SER A 871 -8.39 -10.96 5.75
C SER A 871 -7.37 -11.64 4.81
N ASP A 872 -6.61 -10.87 4.02
CA ASP A 872 -5.53 -11.43 3.19
C ASP A 872 -4.36 -11.96 4.05
N TYR A 873 -4.31 -11.57 5.34
CA TYR A 873 -3.20 -11.86 6.26
C TYR A 873 -3.63 -12.45 7.61
N VAL A 874 -4.78 -12.02 8.13
CA VAL A 874 -5.35 -12.51 9.39
C VAL A 874 -6.55 -13.41 9.03
N PRO A 875 -6.67 -14.63 9.59
CA PRO A 875 -7.77 -15.54 9.27
C PRO A 875 -9.08 -15.12 9.96
N LEU A 876 -9.60 -13.93 9.61
CA LEU A 876 -10.81 -13.33 10.20
C LEU A 876 -12.03 -14.25 10.06
N PHE A 877 -12.14 -14.99 8.95
CA PHE A 877 -13.21 -15.96 8.71
C PHE A 877 -13.31 -17.03 9.81
N ASN A 878 -12.16 -17.52 10.30
CA ASN A 878 -12.13 -18.52 11.38
C ASN A 878 -12.56 -17.91 12.72
N LEU A 879 -12.26 -16.62 12.96
CA LEU A 879 -12.67 -15.92 14.17
C LEU A 879 -14.18 -15.69 14.18
N VAL A 880 -14.77 -15.23 13.07
CA VAL A 880 -16.23 -15.02 12.96
C VAL A 880 -16.99 -16.35 13.07
N ASN A 881 -16.54 -17.40 12.37
CA ASN A 881 -17.17 -18.72 12.45
C ASN A 881 -17.13 -19.32 13.86
N SER A 882 -16.07 -19.07 14.64
CA SER A 882 -15.99 -19.55 16.04
C SER A 882 -17.00 -18.87 16.98
N HIS A 883 -17.45 -17.65 16.66
CA HIS A 883 -18.51 -16.96 17.40
C HIS A 883 -19.92 -17.37 16.93
N ALA A 884 -20.12 -17.66 15.65
CA ALA A 884 -21.37 -18.25 15.16
C ALA A 884 -21.62 -19.65 15.78
N GLN A 885 -20.60 -20.52 15.75
CA GLN A 885 -20.71 -21.89 16.30
C GLN A 885 -20.88 -21.93 17.83
N THR A 886 -20.47 -20.88 18.55
CA THR A 886 -20.74 -20.77 20.00
C THR A 886 -22.13 -20.20 20.31
N SER A 887 -22.82 -19.54 19.37
CA SER A 887 -24.25 -19.24 19.52
C SER A 887 -25.17 -20.39 19.09
N GLU A 888 -24.75 -21.24 18.14
CA GLU A 888 -25.53 -22.41 17.69
C GLU A 888 -25.49 -23.62 18.66
N SER A 889 -24.54 -23.65 19.60
CA SER A 889 -24.30 -24.82 20.48
C SER A 889 -24.96 -24.74 21.87
N THR A 890 -25.96 -23.87 22.05
CA THR A 890 -26.85 -23.93 23.23
C THR A 890 -28.10 -24.75 22.86
N PRO A 891 -28.29 -25.98 23.36
CA PRO A 891 -29.53 -26.71 23.15
C PRO A 891 -30.70 -25.90 23.71
N ALA A 892 -31.81 -25.85 23.00
CA ALA A 892 -33.00 -25.14 23.44
C ALA A 892 -33.49 -25.68 24.79
N ALA A 893 -33.15 -24.98 25.87
CA ALA A 893 -33.64 -25.28 27.21
C ALA A 893 -35.16 -25.15 27.18
N THR A 894 -35.84 -26.28 27.39
CA THR A 894 -37.30 -26.34 27.41
C THR A 894 -37.80 -25.38 28.49
N PRO A 895 -38.70 -24.44 28.20
CA PRO A 895 -39.09 -23.41 29.16
C PRO A 895 -39.87 -24.03 30.32
N SER A 896 -39.18 -24.34 31.42
CA SER A 896 -39.82 -24.72 32.67
C SER A 896 -40.62 -23.53 33.19
N ALA A 897 -41.93 -23.72 33.37
CA ALA A 897 -42.83 -22.66 33.80
C ALA A 897 -42.51 -22.18 35.23
N VAL A 898 -41.71 -21.12 35.31
CA VAL A 898 -41.58 -20.24 36.48
C VAL A 898 -41.62 -18.81 35.91
N GLY A 899 -42.53 -17.92 36.29
CA GLY A 899 -43.26 -17.90 37.54
C GLY A 899 -42.89 -16.71 38.42
N ASP A 900 -42.35 -15.62 37.85
CA ASP A 900 -42.77 -14.24 38.18
C ASP A 900 -42.19 -13.25 37.14
N ARG A 901 -43.02 -12.37 36.57
CA ARG A 901 -42.55 -11.29 35.66
C ARG A 901 -42.27 -9.98 36.39
N ASP A 902 -42.70 -9.84 37.64
CA ASP A 902 -42.60 -8.57 38.36
C ASP A 902 -41.26 -8.38 39.08
N ALA A 903 -40.53 -9.45 39.43
CA ALA A 903 -39.22 -9.36 40.07
C ALA A 903 -38.17 -8.56 39.25
N ALA A 904 -38.15 -8.74 37.92
CA ALA A 904 -37.24 -7.99 37.03
C ALA A 904 -37.65 -6.51 36.89
N ARG A 905 -38.95 -6.22 36.90
CA ARG A 905 -39.48 -4.84 36.95
C ARG A 905 -39.16 -4.17 38.28
N ASP A 906 -39.24 -4.90 39.38
CA ASP A 906 -38.90 -4.40 40.71
C ASP A 906 -37.42 -4.06 40.85
N LEU A 907 -36.54 -4.88 40.27
CA LEU A 907 -35.11 -4.60 40.26
C LEU A 907 -34.80 -3.32 39.45
N GLY A 908 -35.38 -3.20 38.25
CA GLY A 908 -35.24 -2.00 37.41
C GLY A 908 -35.82 -0.74 38.06
N ARG A 909 -36.97 -0.86 38.73
CA ARG A 909 -37.62 0.23 39.47
C ARG A 909 -36.77 0.68 40.67
N ARG A 910 -36.30 -0.25 41.50
CA ARG A 910 -35.43 0.06 42.67
C ARG A 910 -34.04 0.58 42.27
N ALA A 911 -33.57 0.29 41.05
CA ALA A 911 -32.38 0.92 40.48
C ALA A 911 -32.68 2.35 40.03
N GLY A 912 -33.79 2.57 39.30
CA GLY A 912 -34.25 3.90 38.90
C GLY A 912 -34.52 4.83 40.08
N GLU A 913 -35.17 4.35 41.13
CA GLU A 913 -35.44 5.10 42.37
C GLU A 913 -34.15 5.49 43.11
N ARG A 914 -33.12 4.63 43.13
CA ARG A 914 -31.80 4.96 43.70
C ARG A 914 -31.05 6.01 42.87
N VAL A 915 -31.13 5.93 41.55
CA VAL A 915 -30.55 6.96 40.65
C VAL A 915 -31.28 8.29 40.81
N ALA A 916 -32.61 8.29 40.88
CA ALA A 916 -33.41 9.48 41.14
C ALA A 916 -33.11 10.12 42.50
N ALA A 917 -32.99 9.32 43.57
CA ALA A 917 -32.63 9.80 44.90
C ALA A 917 -31.20 10.39 44.95
N GLY A 918 -30.24 9.80 44.23
CA GLY A 918 -28.87 10.33 44.13
C GLY A 918 -28.77 11.62 43.31
N LEU A 919 -29.67 11.84 42.35
CA LEU A 919 -29.74 13.07 41.56
C LEU A 919 -30.48 14.22 42.27
N ALA A 920 -31.26 13.93 43.32
CA ALA A 920 -32.05 14.92 44.06
C ALA A 920 -31.25 15.75 45.08
N THR A 921 -29.96 15.46 45.31
CA THR A 921 -29.13 16.13 46.34
C THR A 921 -27.95 16.93 45.80
N ALA A 922 -27.95 17.28 44.51
CA ALA A 922 -27.00 18.25 43.93
C ALA A 922 -27.71 19.60 43.68
N PRO A 923 -27.23 20.73 44.25
CA PRO A 923 -27.89 22.03 44.08
C PRO A 923 -27.70 22.56 42.66
N ALA A 924 -28.80 22.79 41.94
CA ALA A 924 -28.81 23.35 40.60
C ALA A 924 -28.56 24.87 40.62
N THR A 925 -27.55 25.33 39.88
CA THR A 925 -27.40 26.74 39.51
C THR A 925 -28.19 27.02 38.23
N ASP A 926 -29.36 27.65 38.36
CA ASP A 926 -30.20 28.02 37.21
C ASP A 926 -29.95 29.49 36.77
N ARG A 927 -30.09 29.75 35.47
CA ARG A 927 -30.01 31.09 34.84
C ARG A 927 -31.12 31.24 33.79
N GLY A 928 -32.24 31.83 34.20
CA GLY A 928 -33.33 32.24 33.30
C GLY A 928 -34.23 33.28 33.95
N THR A 929 -34.23 34.51 33.42
CA THR A 929 -34.96 35.67 33.96
C THR A 929 -36.49 35.52 33.84
N PRO A 930 -37.26 36.19 34.71
CA PRO A 930 -38.19 37.19 34.16
C PRO A 930 -38.17 38.54 34.90
N ALA A 931 -38.73 39.57 34.25
CA ALA A 931 -38.73 40.95 34.72
C ALA A 931 -39.87 41.24 35.71
N GLY A 932 -39.70 42.27 36.56
CA GLY A 932 -40.83 42.99 37.16
C GLY A 932 -40.63 43.56 38.57
N GLN A 933 -40.74 44.89 38.66
CA GLN A 933 -41.26 45.66 39.81
C GLN A 933 -40.37 45.84 41.08
N ARG A 934 -39.86 47.08 41.18
CA ARG A 934 -39.60 47.87 42.40
C ARG A 934 -40.83 47.91 43.35
N PRO A 935 -40.72 48.24 44.67
CA PRO A 935 -40.03 49.47 45.12
C PRO A 935 -39.37 49.50 46.52
N ALA A 936 -38.73 50.66 46.78
CA ALA A 936 -38.35 51.25 48.08
C ALA A 936 -37.32 50.49 48.95
N ALA A 937 -36.39 51.08 49.70
CA ALA A 937 -35.78 52.42 49.92
C ALA A 937 -35.35 52.45 51.40
N ILE A 938 -34.49 53.41 51.80
CA ILE A 938 -34.04 53.67 53.20
C ILE A 938 -32.97 52.64 53.70
N SER A 939 -31.95 52.95 54.50
CA SER A 939 -31.02 54.11 54.69
C SER A 939 -29.97 53.69 55.76
N ASP A 940 -28.86 54.37 56.08
CA ASP A 940 -28.10 55.49 55.50
C ASP A 940 -26.62 55.37 55.94
N ARG A 941 -25.68 56.04 55.25
CA ARG A 941 -24.30 56.43 55.70
C ARG A 941 -23.27 55.32 56.04
N ASP A 942 -22.00 55.35 55.59
CA ASP A 942 -20.97 56.39 55.37
C ASP A 942 -19.97 56.50 56.55
N LEU A 943 -18.74 56.97 56.24
CA LEU A 943 -17.60 57.30 57.12
C LEU A 943 -16.76 56.11 57.65
N SER A 944 -15.43 56.21 57.85
CA SER A 944 -14.40 57.12 57.32
C SER A 944 -13.01 56.61 57.73
N ALA A 945 -11.93 57.10 57.10
CA ALA A 945 -10.54 56.70 57.38
C ALA A 945 -9.92 57.47 58.60
N PRO A 946 -8.59 57.39 58.91
CA PRO A 946 -8.07 57.11 60.27
C PRO A 946 -7.49 58.33 61.01
N PRO A 947 -6.84 58.14 62.18
CA PRO A 947 -5.36 58.29 62.21
C PRO A 947 -4.60 57.35 63.18
N GLY A 948 -3.27 57.22 63.01
CA GLY A 948 -2.34 56.58 63.97
C GLY A 948 -1.59 57.64 64.83
N PRO A 949 -0.29 57.49 65.18
CA PRO A 949 0.58 56.31 65.30
C PRO A 949 1.25 56.21 66.72
N ILE A 950 2.17 55.26 66.96
CA ILE A 950 3.41 55.39 67.81
C ILE A 950 4.27 54.12 67.69
N GLY A 951 5.60 54.27 67.80
CA GLY A 951 6.61 53.30 67.38
C GLY A 951 7.05 52.19 68.35
N ALA A 952 7.67 51.18 67.72
CA ALA A 952 8.84 50.38 68.10
C ALA A 952 8.99 49.76 69.51
N GLY A 953 9.16 48.43 69.54
CA GLY A 953 9.92 47.75 70.60
C GLY A 953 9.63 46.26 70.80
N ALA A 954 10.67 45.43 70.64
CA ALA A 954 10.91 44.11 71.26
C ALA A 954 9.94 42.91 71.06
N GLU A 955 10.56 41.83 70.57
CA GLU A 955 10.38 40.38 70.84
C GLU A 955 9.11 39.77 71.51
N ALA A 956 8.63 38.70 70.86
CA ALA A 956 7.95 37.50 71.40
C ALA A 956 6.44 37.52 71.73
N ASP A 957 5.86 36.30 71.64
CA ASP A 957 4.49 35.84 71.97
C ASP A 957 3.29 36.30 71.13
N ASP A 958 2.94 35.52 70.08
CA ASP A 958 1.61 35.55 69.41
C ASP A 958 0.70 34.43 69.96
N HIS A 959 0.07 34.69 71.10
CA HIS A 959 -1.03 33.88 71.62
C HIS A 959 -2.33 34.18 70.85
N ARG A 960 -2.61 33.39 69.81
CA ARG A 960 -3.92 33.45 69.13
C ARG A 960 -5.06 32.98 70.04
N PRO A 961 -6.23 33.65 70.04
CA PRO A 961 -7.38 33.24 70.84
C PRO A 961 -7.97 31.91 70.37
N GLN A 962 -8.29 31.03 71.31
CA GLN A 962 -8.99 29.76 71.02
C GLN A 962 -10.47 30.01 70.70
N PRO A 963 -11.09 29.25 69.77
CA PRO A 963 -12.55 29.25 69.60
C PRO A 963 -13.25 28.75 70.88
N PRO A 964 -14.51 29.14 71.13
CA PRO A 964 -15.25 28.70 72.31
C PRO A 964 -15.36 27.16 72.38
N PRO A 965 -15.38 26.54 73.59
CA PRO A 965 -15.25 25.08 73.74
C PRO A 965 -16.26 24.26 72.91
N ALA A 966 -17.51 24.72 72.83
CA ALA A 966 -18.56 24.06 72.05
C ALA A 966 -18.32 24.05 70.52
N GLU A 967 -17.46 24.93 70.02
CA GLU A 967 -17.09 25.00 68.60
C GLU A 967 -15.88 24.10 68.31
N LEU A 968 -14.88 24.09 69.19
CA LEU A 968 -13.76 23.13 69.16
C LEU A 968 -14.26 21.69 69.27
N GLU A 969 -15.24 21.41 70.13
CA GLU A 969 -15.80 20.07 70.30
C GLU A 969 -16.57 19.60 69.07
N ARG A 970 -17.36 20.48 68.42
CA ARG A 970 -18.02 20.22 67.13
C ARG A 970 -17.02 20.02 65.98
N ILE A 971 -15.91 20.76 65.97
CA ILE A 971 -14.85 20.60 64.97
C ILE A 971 -14.09 19.28 65.20
N ALA A 972 -13.78 18.93 66.45
CA ALA A 972 -13.15 17.65 66.80
C ALA A 972 -14.06 16.45 66.49
N GLU A 973 -15.37 16.57 66.72
CA GLU A 973 -16.36 15.54 66.38
C GLU A 973 -16.53 15.40 64.86
N ARG A 974 -16.59 16.51 64.11
CA ARG A 974 -16.52 16.48 62.63
C ARG A 974 -15.21 15.88 62.12
N ALA A 975 -14.07 16.22 62.72
CA ALA A 975 -12.76 15.70 62.32
C ALA A 975 -12.65 14.18 62.59
N ARG A 976 -13.11 13.70 63.75
CA ARG A 976 -13.18 12.27 64.09
C ARG A 976 -14.10 11.51 63.14
N ASN A 977 -15.29 12.04 62.86
CA ASN A 977 -16.22 11.46 61.89
C ASN A 977 -15.63 11.43 60.48
N TRP A 978 -14.96 12.50 60.03
CA TRP A 978 -14.29 12.54 58.72
C TRP A 978 -13.09 11.59 58.64
N GLN A 979 -12.32 11.43 59.72
CA GLN A 979 -11.24 10.44 59.79
C GLN A 979 -11.76 9.00 59.73
N GLN A 980 -12.83 8.68 60.46
CA GLN A 980 -13.48 7.36 60.36
C GLN A 980 -14.06 7.12 58.96
N GLN A 981 -14.73 8.11 58.37
CA GLN A 981 -15.28 8.01 57.03
C GLN A 981 -14.18 7.83 55.98
N ARG A 982 -13.04 8.51 56.13
CA ARG A 982 -11.86 8.36 55.26
C ARG A 982 -11.15 7.01 55.46
N GLN A 983 -11.07 6.49 56.69
CA GLN A 983 -10.55 5.14 56.95
C GLN A 983 -11.46 4.07 56.34
N LEU A 984 -12.78 4.18 56.50
CA LEU A 984 -13.75 3.27 55.89
C LEU A 984 -13.74 3.36 54.35
N GLN A 985 -13.61 4.55 53.77
CA GLN A 985 -13.40 4.72 52.33
C GLN A 985 -12.04 4.15 51.86
N THR A 986 -10.98 4.24 52.66
CA THR A 986 -9.67 3.66 52.32
C THR A 986 -9.74 2.13 52.37
N ILE A 987 -10.41 1.55 53.36
CA ILE A 987 -10.65 0.11 53.47
C ILE A 987 -11.55 -0.38 52.32
N ALA A 988 -12.62 0.35 51.98
CA ALA A 988 -13.48 0.04 50.84
C ALA A 988 -12.74 0.17 49.50
N GLY A 989 -11.91 1.20 49.32
CA GLY A 989 -11.07 1.37 48.13
C GLY A 989 -9.98 0.30 48.01
N THR A 990 -9.48 -0.22 49.13
CA THR A 990 -8.53 -1.33 49.16
C THR A 990 -9.22 -2.66 48.88
N LEU A 991 -10.47 -2.85 49.33
CA LEU A 991 -11.29 -4.01 48.97
C LEU A 991 -11.72 -4.00 47.49
N ILE A 992 -12.05 -2.83 46.93
CA ILE A 992 -12.26 -2.68 45.48
C ILE A 992 -10.95 -2.90 44.72
N GLY A 993 -9.82 -2.40 45.22
CA GLY A 993 -8.48 -2.70 44.66
C GLY A 993 -8.11 -4.19 44.74
N LEU A 994 -8.62 -4.92 45.73
CA LEU A 994 -8.46 -6.38 45.84
C LEU A 994 -9.40 -7.15 44.91
N SER A 995 -10.60 -6.64 44.60
CA SER A 995 -11.45 -7.24 43.55
C SER A 995 -10.96 -6.91 42.14
N ASP A 996 -10.47 -5.69 41.88
CA ASP A 996 -9.84 -5.31 40.60
C ASP A 996 -8.52 -6.07 40.37
N THR A 997 -7.74 -6.34 41.43
CA THR A 997 -6.58 -7.24 41.29
C THR A 997 -7.00 -8.70 41.13
N ALA A 998 -8.10 -9.15 41.72
CA ALA A 998 -8.68 -10.46 41.40
C ALA A 998 -9.17 -10.56 39.95
N GLU A 999 -9.79 -9.52 39.39
CA GLU A 999 -10.19 -9.46 37.97
C GLU A 999 -8.98 -9.27 37.03
N ARG A 1000 -7.91 -8.60 37.46
CA ARG A 1000 -6.63 -8.56 36.72
C ARG A 1000 -5.88 -9.88 36.76
N VAL A 1001 -5.91 -10.62 37.87
CA VAL A 1001 -5.39 -12.00 37.95
C VAL A 1001 -6.25 -12.95 37.13
N LYS A 1002 -7.58 -12.77 37.12
CA LYS A 1002 -8.51 -13.54 36.28
C LYS A 1002 -8.30 -13.27 34.79
N SER A 1003 -8.21 -12.00 34.36
CA SER A 1003 -7.93 -11.64 32.96
C SER A 1003 -6.49 -11.98 32.53
N ALA A 1004 -5.52 -11.96 33.46
CA ALA A 1004 -4.19 -12.52 33.23
C ALA A 1004 -4.26 -14.05 33.07
N SER A 1005 -5.04 -14.77 33.88
CA SER A 1005 -5.28 -16.21 33.75
C SER A 1005 -6.04 -16.56 32.46
N GLU A 1006 -6.94 -15.71 31.99
CA GLU A 1006 -7.66 -15.86 30.71
C GLU A 1006 -6.74 -15.54 29.52
N GLN A 1007 -5.84 -14.55 29.63
CA GLN A 1007 -4.72 -14.38 28.70
C GLN A 1007 -3.79 -15.60 28.73
N GLN A 1008 -3.47 -16.15 29.90
CA GLN A 1008 -2.64 -17.35 30.03
C GLN A 1008 -3.32 -18.58 29.41
N SER A 1009 -4.66 -18.67 29.49
CA SER A 1009 -5.46 -19.67 28.79
C SER A 1009 -5.49 -19.44 27.27
N ARG A 1010 -5.49 -18.18 26.80
CA ARG A 1010 -5.32 -17.84 25.37
C ARG A 1010 -3.91 -18.16 24.87
N TRP A 1011 -2.88 -17.95 25.69
CA TRP A 1011 -1.49 -18.35 25.40
C TRP A 1011 -1.35 -19.87 25.38
N ALA A 1012 -1.93 -20.61 26.33
CA ALA A 1012 -1.98 -22.07 26.30
C ALA A 1012 -2.72 -22.59 25.05
N GLY A 1013 -3.80 -21.92 24.63
CA GLY A 1013 -4.49 -22.20 23.36
C GLY A 1013 -3.65 -21.88 22.11
N ALA A 1014 -2.88 -20.79 22.11
CA ALA A 1014 -1.94 -20.46 21.04
C ALA A 1014 -0.77 -21.45 20.98
N ILE A 1015 -0.23 -21.87 22.13
CA ILE A 1015 0.78 -22.92 22.27
C ILE A 1015 0.21 -24.27 21.81
N SER A 1016 -1.05 -24.60 22.11
CA SER A 1016 -1.71 -25.82 21.60
C SER A 1016 -1.90 -25.79 20.08
N ARG A 1017 -2.19 -24.62 19.49
CA ARG A 1017 -2.22 -24.43 18.02
C ARG A 1017 -0.84 -24.52 17.39
N LEU A 1018 0.17 -23.88 17.97
CA LEU A 1018 1.57 -24.02 17.53
C LEU A 1018 2.06 -25.46 17.68
N ALA A 1019 1.68 -26.17 18.74
CA ALA A 1019 1.97 -27.60 18.90
C ALA A 1019 1.26 -28.45 17.84
N HIS A 1020 0.03 -28.10 17.44
CA HIS A 1020 -0.67 -28.75 16.31
C HIS A 1020 -0.03 -28.44 14.95
N GLU A 1021 0.41 -27.20 14.71
CA GLU A 1021 1.13 -26.85 13.48
C GLU A 1021 2.52 -27.48 13.42
N PHE A 1022 3.20 -27.57 14.56
CA PHE A 1022 4.49 -28.26 14.68
C PHE A 1022 4.33 -29.78 14.57
N ALA A 1023 3.26 -30.36 15.13
CA ALA A 1023 2.88 -31.75 14.89
C ALA A 1023 2.62 -31.99 13.40
N ARG A 1024 1.75 -31.19 12.75
CA ARG A 1024 1.49 -31.24 11.29
C ARG A 1024 2.70 -30.90 10.40
N SER A 1025 3.73 -30.25 10.95
CA SER A 1025 5.01 -29.99 10.29
C SER A 1025 5.93 -31.21 10.38
N LEU A 1026 6.01 -31.83 11.57
CA LEU A 1026 6.68 -33.12 11.79
C LEU A 1026 5.99 -34.26 11.03
N GLU A 1027 4.67 -34.20 10.90
CA GLU A 1027 3.86 -35.11 10.12
C GLU A 1027 4.12 -34.91 8.63
N ARG A 1028 3.93 -33.72 8.04
CA ARG A 1028 4.35 -33.45 6.65
C ARG A 1028 5.82 -33.82 6.36
N ARG A 1029 6.74 -33.67 7.32
CA ARG A 1029 8.14 -34.11 7.18
C ARG A 1029 8.33 -35.63 7.31
N ARG A 1030 7.48 -36.32 8.07
CA ARG A 1030 7.45 -37.78 8.15
C ARG A 1030 6.76 -38.37 6.92
N GLN A 1031 5.62 -37.87 6.48
CA GLN A 1031 5.01 -38.16 5.17
C GLN A 1031 5.98 -37.93 4.01
N GLN A 1032 6.73 -36.82 3.97
CA GLN A 1032 7.73 -36.61 2.89
C GLN A 1032 8.94 -37.52 2.99
N ARG A 1033 9.34 -37.96 4.20
CA ARG A 1033 10.37 -39.00 4.38
C ARG A 1033 9.84 -40.38 3.98
N GLU A 1034 8.63 -40.73 4.39
CA GLU A 1034 7.95 -41.99 4.05
C GLU A 1034 7.64 -42.04 2.54
N GLN A 1035 7.25 -40.94 1.89
CA GLN A 1035 7.14 -40.83 0.43
C GLN A 1035 8.49 -40.96 -0.27
N ARG A 1036 9.57 -40.30 0.18
CA ARG A 1036 10.88 -40.44 -0.46
C ARG A 1036 11.50 -41.82 -0.22
N GLN A 1037 11.26 -42.42 0.93
CA GLN A 1037 11.64 -43.81 1.21
C GLN A 1037 10.78 -44.79 0.42
N GLN A 1038 9.47 -44.57 0.25
CA GLN A 1038 8.62 -45.37 -0.64
C GLN A 1038 9.03 -45.23 -2.10
N ILE A 1039 9.21 -44.03 -2.63
CA ILE A 1039 9.60 -43.84 -4.04
C ILE A 1039 10.96 -44.52 -4.30
N SER A 1040 11.95 -44.35 -3.42
CA SER A 1040 13.26 -45.00 -3.56
C SER A 1040 13.22 -46.52 -3.32
N ALA A 1041 12.42 -47.02 -2.37
CA ALA A 1041 12.31 -48.45 -2.08
C ALA A 1041 11.42 -49.19 -3.08
N GLU A 1042 10.39 -48.55 -3.63
CA GLU A 1042 9.59 -49.06 -4.74
C GLU A 1042 10.43 -49.08 -6.02
N GLN A 1043 11.20 -48.03 -6.32
CA GLN A 1043 12.12 -48.03 -7.47
C GLN A 1043 13.20 -49.13 -7.37
N MET A 1044 13.76 -49.38 -6.18
CA MET A 1044 14.67 -50.53 -5.97
C MET A 1044 13.95 -51.88 -6.02
N MET A 1045 12.80 -52.06 -5.35
CA MET A 1045 12.01 -53.31 -5.39
C MET A 1045 11.60 -53.69 -6.81
N TRP A 1046 11.26 -52.72 -7.66
CA TRP A 1046 10.87 -53.01 -9.04
C TRP A 1046 12.06 -53.35 -9.93
N ALA A 1047 13.24 -52.74 -9.72
CA ALA A 1047 14.46 -53.15 -10.43
C ALA A 1047 14.91 -54.57 -10.01
N GLU A 1048 14.86 -54.88 -8.71
CA GLU A 1048 15.18 -56.22 -8.18
C GLU A 1048 14.14 -57.30 -8.58
N ARG A 1049 12.90 -56.92 -8.93
CA ARG A 1049 11.87 -57.86 -9.44
C ARG A 1049 11.84 -58.01 -10.96
N LEU A 1050 11.93 -56.93 -11.72
CA LEU A 1050 11.79 -56.98 -13.19
C LEU A 1050 13.01 -57.63 -13.86
N VAL A 1051 14.23 -57.42 -13.35
CA VAL A 1051 15.43 -58.00 -13.97
C VAL A 1051 15.46 -59.54 -13.88
N PRO A 1052 15.17 -60.18 -12.73
CA PRO A 1052 15.05 -61.65 -12.66
C PRO A 1052 13.90 -62.20 -13.51
N GLU A 1053 12.77 -61.51 -13.61
CA GLU A 1053 11.62 -61.96 -14.41
C GLU A 1053 11.89 -61.86 -15.92
N VAL A 1054 12.54 -60.79 -16.40
CA VAL A 1054 13.00 -60.68 -17.80
C VAL A 1054 14.05 -61.75 -18.11
N ARG A 1055 15.01 -62.00 -17.19
CA ARG A 1055 15.95 -63.13 -17.30
C ARG A 1055 15.19 -64.49 -17.30
N GLY A 1056 14.13 -64.63 -16.51
CA GLY A 1056 13.28 -65.82 -16.43
C GLY A 1056 12.51 -66.11 -17.72
N ILE A 1057 11.92 -65.09 -18.34
CA ILE A 1057 11.25 -65.17 -19.65
C ILE A 1057 12.26 -65.60 -20.74
N LEU A 1058 13.46 -65.01 -20.75
CA LEU A 1058 14.54 -65.41 -21.68
C LEU A 1058 15.05 -66.84 -21.42
N THR A 1059 15.00 -67.32 -20.17
CA THR A 1059 15.35 -68.69 -19.78
C THR A 1059 14.25 -69.71 -20.12
N LEU A 1060 12.98 -69.28 -20.14
CA LEU A 1060 11.86 -70.08 -20.64
C LEU A 1060 11.94 -70.23 -22.18
N ALA A 1061 12.32 -69.17 -22.89
CA ALA A 1061 12.61 -69.26 -24.34
C ALA A 1061 13.80 -70.19 -24.65
N ARG A 1062 14.82 -70.24 -23.77
CA ARG A 1062 15.91 -71.24 -23.83
C ARG A 1062 15.41 -72.68 -23.70
N ARG A 1063 14.43 -72.94 -22.82
CA ARG A 1063 13.79 -74.28 -22.69
C ARG A 1063 12.91 -74.66 -23.88
N ALA A 1064 12.43 -73.68 -24.65
CA ALA A 1064 11.74 -73.90 -25.93
C ALA A 1064 12.72 -74.15 -27.11
N GLY A 1065 14.04 -73.99 -26.90
CA GLY A 1065 15.08 -74.23 -27.90
C GLY A 1065 15.46 -73.02 -28.76
N GLU A 1066 14.97 -71.82 -28.45
CA GLU A 1066 15.07 -70.65 -29.34
C GLU A 1066 16.17 -69.63 -28.93
N THR A 1067 16.79 -69.79 -27.76
CA THR A 1067 17.80 -68.86 -27.22
C THR A 1067 18.93 -69.58 -26.47
N GLU A 1068 20.13 -69.01 -26.45
CA GLU A 1068 21.26 -69.50 -25.63
C GLU A 1068 21.93 -68.36 -24.85
N GLN A 1069 22.07 -68.50 -23.53
CA GLN A 1069 22.70 -67.46 -22.69
C GLN A 1069 24.22 -67.66 -22.63
N THR A 1070 24.99 -66.66 -23.06
CA THR A 1070 26.46 -66.71 -23.15
C THR A 1070 27.17 -65.82 -22.12
N GLY A 1071 26.42 -64.98 -21.39
CA GLY A 1071 26.96 -64.16 -20.29
C GLY A 1071 25.88 -63.74 -19.28
N PRO A 1072 26.25 -63.08 -18.16
CA PRO A 1072 25.32 -62.72 -17.09
C PRO A 1072 24.11 -61.91 -17.56
N ASP A 1073 24.33 -61.03 -18.54
CA ASP A 1073 23.33 -60.17 -19.17
C ASP A 1073 23.38 -60.23 -20.71
N THR A 1074 23.82 -61.37 -21.27
CA THR A 1074 24.02 -61.54 -22.72
C THR A 1074 23.42 -62.85 -23.26
N TRP A 1075 22.59 -62.75 -24.30
CA TRP A 1075 21.91 -63.88 -24.94
C TRP A 1075 22.12 -63.91 -26.45
N VAL A 1076 22.20 -65.11 -27.02
CA VAL A 1076 22.21 -65.38 -28.45
C VAL A 1076 20.81 -65.80 -28.89
N LEU A 1077 20.29 -65.12 -29.91
CA LEU A 1077 18.95 -65.35 -30.46
C LEU A 1077 19.03 -65.33 -31.99
N LYS A 1078 18.64 -66.43 -32.65
CA LYS A 1078 18.87 -66.69 -34.08
C LYS A 1078 20.31 -66.32 -34.56
N GLY A 1079 21.32 -66.59 -33.72
CA GLY A 1079 22.74 -66.35 -34.03
C GLY A 1079 23.28 -64.93 -33.80
N ARG A 1080 22.50 -64.01 -33.21
CA ARG A 1080 22.95 -62.66 -32.84
C ARG A 1080 22.99 -62.46 -31.32
N HIS A 1081 24.01 -61.73 -30.83
CA HIS A 1081 24.20 -61.42 -29.42
C HIS A 1081 23.45 -60.15 -29.00
N TYR A 1082 22.69 -60.22 -27.92
CA TYR A 1082 21.93 -59.13 -27.32
C TYR A 1082 22.30 -58.96 -25.85
N THR A 1083 22.48 -57.71 -25.41
CA THR A 1083 22.74 -57.34 -24.01
C THR A 1083 21.52 -56.65 -23.40
N LEU A 1084 21.20 -56.95 -22.14
CA LEU A 1084 20.22 -56.18 -21.38
C LEU A 1084 20.86 -54.89 -20.85
N SER A 1085 20.24 -53.74 -21.14
CA SER A 1085 20.68 -52.42 -20.70
C SER A 1085 19.57 -51.71 -19.93
N PHE A 1086 19.94 -50.98 -18.88
CA PHE A 1086 19.02 -50.19 -18.06
C PHE A 1086 19.51 -48.74 -17.94
N CYS A 1087 18.65 -47.78 -18.29
CA CYS A 1087 18.94 -46.36 -18.19
C CYS A 1087 18.09 -45.71 -17.09
N GLN A 1088 18.71 -45.43 -15.95
CA GLN A 1088 18.08 -44.77 -14.80
C GLN A 1088 17.59 -43.34 -15.10
N ALA A 1089 18.22 -42.65 -16.06
CA ALA A 1089 17.86 -41.27 -16.40
C ALA A 1089 16.58 -41.15 -17.25
N THR A 1090 16.11 -42.26 -17.85
CA THR A 1090 14.97 -42.26 -18.78
C THR A 1090 13.90 -43.31 -18.43
N ASP A 1091 13.99 -43.97 -17.26
CA ASP A 1091 13.13 -45.10 -16.86
C ASP A 1091 12.91 -46.09 -18.03
N THR A 1092 14.02 -46.62 -18.56
CA THR A 1092 14.00 -47.49 -19.76
C THR A 1092 14.81 -48.77 -19.55
N ILE A 1093 14.20 -49.93 -19.84
CA ILE A 1093 14.87 -51.23 -19.94
C ILE A 1093 14.85 -51.67 -21.42
N SER A 1094 16.00 -52.05 -21.95
CA SER A 1094 16.19 -52.35 -23.38
C SER A 1094 17.03 -53.61 -23.60
N LEU A 1095 16.63 -54.46 -24.54
CA LEU A 1095 17.45 -55.58 -25.01
C LEU A 1095 18.07 -55.24 -26.38
N VAL A 1096 19.37 -54.93 -26.41
CA VAL A 1096 20.04 -54.29 -27.55
C VAL A 1096 21.08 -55.22 -28.17
N ALA A 1097 21.13 -55.32 -29.50
CA ALA A 1097 22.14 -56.10 -30.21
C ALA A 1097 23.55 -55.51 -30.00
N GLN A 1098 24.54 -56.36 -29.73
CA GLN A 1098 25.93 -55.92 -29.47
C GLN A 1098 26.62 -55.30 -30.69
N ASP A 1099 26.13 -55.55 -31.91
CA ASP A 1099 26.59 -54.90 -33.14
C ASP A 1099 26.03 -53.49 -33.34
N GLY A 1100 25.19 -53.01 -32.41
CA GLY A 1100 24.52 -51.70 -32.45
C GLY A 1100 23.40 -51.58 -33.47
N ARG A 1101 23.03 -52.66 -34.19
CA ARG A 1101 22.06 -52.63 -35.29
C ARG A 1101 20.76 -53.39 -34.97
N GLY A 1102 20.15 -53.02 -33.85
CA GLY A 1102 18.79 -53.42 -33.51
C GLY A 1102 18.52 -53.48 -32.02
N GLU A 1103 17.28 -53.19 -31.64
CA GLU A 1103 16.76 -53.35 -30.29
C GLU A 1103 15.57 -54.31 -30.39
N LEU A 1104 15.53 -55.35 -29.56
CA LEU A 1104 14.55 -56.44 -29.71
C LEU A 1104 13.29 -56.22 -28.86
N LEU A 1105 13.46 -55.56 -27.71
CA LEU A 1105 12.39 -55.14 -26.81
C LEU A 1105 12.82 -53.85 -26.11
N ARG A 1106 11.92 -52.86 -26.06
CA ARG A 1106 12.06 -51.65 -25.24
C ARG A 1106 10.87 -51.55 -24.28
N LEU A 1107 11.15 -51.32 -23.00
CA LEU A 1107 10.16 -51.01 -21.97
C LEU A 1107 10.39 -49.58 -21.49
N GLN A 1108 9.38 -48.72 -21.60
CA GLN A 1108 9.40 -47.33 -21.13
C GLN A 1108 8.24 -47.04 -20.19
N ARG A 1109 8.40 -46.05 -19.30
CA ARG A 1109 7.40 -45.70 -18.29
C ARG A 1109 6.82 -44.27 -18.40
N PRO A 1110 6.14 -43.91 -19.51
CA PRO A 1110 5.46 -42.62 -19.59
C PRO A 1110 4.30 -42.58 -18.58
N GLN A 1111 4.29 -41.57 -17.70
CA GLN A 1111 3.20 -41.29 -16.75
C GLN A 1111 2.83 -42.46 -15.81
N GLY A 1112 3.82 -43.25 -15.39
CA GLY A 1112 3.70 -44.17 -14.24
C GLY A 1112 3.36 -45.62 -14.55
N ALA A 1113 2.92 -45.95 -15.76
CA ALA A 1113 2.74 -47.32 -16.24
C ALA A 1113 3.85 -47.73 -17.22
N TRP A 1114 4.39 -48.94 -17.08
CA TRP A 1114 5.33 -49.49 -18.06
C TRP A 1114 4.58 -49.95 -19.31
N GLN A 1115 5.10 -49.62 -20.50
CA GLN A 1115 4.56 -50.08 -21.78
C GLN A 1115 5.67 -50.75 -22.63
N PRO A 1116 5.43 -51.97 -23.16
CA PRO A 1116 6.36 -52.62 -24.08
C PRO A 1116 6.19 -52.08 -25.50
N GLN A 1117 7.32 -51.78 -26.15
CA GLN A 1117 7.42 -51.62 -27.60
C GLN A 1117 8.33 -52.71 -28.18
N LEU A 1118 7.80 -53.43 -29.17
CA LEU A 1118 8.57 -54.33 -30.03
C LEU A 1118 9.08 -53.54 -31.23
N ALA A 1119 10.30 -53.85 -31.69
CA ALA A 1119 10.84 -53.20 -32.88
C ALA A 1119 10.20 -53.71 -34.18
N GLN A 1120 10.17 -52.85 -35.20
CA GLN A 1120 9.61 -53.17 -36.50
C GLN A 1120 10.46 -54.24 -37.21
N GLY A 1121 9.80 -55.29 -37.74
CA GLY A 1121 10.45 -56.36 -38.51
C GLY A 1121 10.26 -57.78 -37.98
N ILE A 1122 9.58 -57.96 -36.84
CA ILE A 1122 9.27 -59.29 -36.27
C ILE A 1122 7.79 -59.64 -36.55
N THR A 1123 7.53 -60.79 -37.17
CA THR A 1123 6.18 -61.23 -37.60
C THR A 1123 5.57 -62.27 -36.65
N VAL A 1124 4.24 -62.44 -36.70
CA VAL A 1124 3.44 -63.11 -35.65
C VAL A 1124 3.66 -64.63 -35.55
N GLU A 1125 4.29 -65.29 -36.53
CA GLU A 1125 4.72 -66.69 -36.37
C GLU A 1125 5.93 -66.85 -35.45
N ASP A 1126 6.74 -65.80 -35.24
CA ASP A 1126 7.82 -65.75 -34.23
C ASP A 1126 7.31 -65.41 -32.80
N VAL A 1127 5.99 -65.36 -32.56
CA VAL A 1127 5.40 -64.68 -31.37
C VAL A 1127 4.71 -65.63 -30.35
N GLY A 1128 4.73 -66.95 -30.58
CA GLY A 1128 4.01 -67.93 -29.75
C GLY A 1128 4.29 -67.86 -28.23
N GLN A 1129 5.53 -67.61 -27.83
CA GLN A 1129 5.92 -67.43 -26.41
C GLN A 1129 5.76 -65.96 -25.95
N ILE A 1130 5.99 -65.00 -26.85
CA ILE A 1130 5.95 -63.56 -26.54
C ILE A 1130 4.52 -63.09 -26.19
N GLN A 1131 3.47 -63.67 -26.76
CA GLN A 1131 2.10 -63.36 -26.32
C GLN A 1131 1.73 -63.87 -24.92
N LYS A 1132 2.37 -64.94 -24.43
CA LYS A 1132 2.25 -65.36 -23.02
C LYS A 1132 3.06 -64.41 -22.12
N ALA A 1133 4.29 -64.10 -22.49
CA ALA A 1133 5.11 -63.12 -21.79
C ALA A 1133 4.46 -61.73 -21.75
N HIS A 1134 3.77 -61.30 -22.82
CA HIS A 1134 3.05 -60.03 -22.90
C HIS A 1134 1.81 -60.02 -22.00
N ARG A 1135 0.99 -61.09 -21.99
CA ARG A 1135 -0.15 -61.20 -21.05
C ARG A 1135 0.32 -61.26 -19.60
N TRP A 1136 1.43 -61.93 -19.34
CA TRP A 1136 2.01 -62.09 -18.02
C TRP A 1136 2.69 -60.80 -17.52
N LEU A 1137 3.48 -60.11 -18.35
CA LEU A 1137 3.99 -58.76 -18.07
C LEU A 1137 2.84 -57.76 -17.87
N HIS A 1138 1.79 -57.82 -18.68
CA HIS A 1138 0.62 -56.95 -18.52
C HIS A 1138 -0.21 -57.28 -17.25
N GLN A 1139 -0.08 -58.48 -16.66
CA GLN A 1139 -0.59 -58.79 -15.32
C GLN A 1139 0.39 -58.36 -14.21
N ALA A 1140 1.69 -58.63 -14.37
CA ALA A 1140 2.73 -58.28 -13.40
C ALA A 1140 3.00 -56.76 -13.31
N MET A 1141 2.68 -56.00 -14.35
CA MET A 1141 2.78 -54.53 -14.41
C MET A 1141 1.44 -53.82 -14.17
N GLN A 1142 0.35 -54.53 -13.86
CA GLN A 1142 -0.83 -53.89 -13.27
C GLN A 1142 -0.45 -53.36 -11.88
N PRO A 1143 -0.89 -52.13 -11.51
CA PRO A 1143 -0.33 -51.44 -10.36
C PRO A 1143 -0.69 -52.16 -9.04
N PRO A 1144 0.27 -52.37 -8.13
CA PRO A 1144 -0.05 -52.82 -6.79
C PRO A 1144 -0.86 -51.73 -6.07
N GLN A 1145 -1.79 -52.16 -5.21
CA GLN A 1145 -2.54 -51.24 -4.37
C GLN A 1145 -1.61 -50.54 -3.35
N ARG A 1146 -1.19 -49.31 -3.68
CA ARG A 1146 -0.81 -48.20 -2.78
C ARG A 1146 -0.42 -47.01 -3.64
N SER A 1147 -1.30 -46.02 -3.78
CA SER A 1147 -1.12 -44.78 -3.02
C SER A 1147 -2.46 -44.08 -2.72
N ARG A 1148 -3.29 -44.70 -1.88
CA ARG A 1148 -4.49 -44.08 -1.26
C ARG A 1148 -4.45 -44.07 0.29
N GLN A 1149 -3.29 -44.40 0.87
CA GLN A 1149 -3.10 -44.61 2.31
C GLN A 1149 -1.78 -44.00 2.82
N VAL A 1150 -1.46 -42.81 2.27
CA VAL A 1150 -0.56 -41.80 2.88
C VAL A 1150 -1.23 -40.42 2.84
N GLU A 1151 -2.33 -40.27 2.08
CA GLU A 1151 -3.38 -39.26 2.30
C GLU A 1151 -4.22 -39.55 3.58
N MET A 1152 -3.82 -40.57 4.36
CA MET A 1152 -4.23 -40.81 5.74
C MET A 1152 -2.98 -41.08 6.57
N GLU A 1153 -2.90 -40.45 7.75
CA GLU A 1153 -1.98 -40.78 8.85
C GLU A 1153 -0.47 -40.57 8.59
N ARG A 1154 -0.09 -39.35 8.22
CA ARG A 1154 0.89 -38.52 8.96
C ARG A 1154 0.88 -37.09 8.41
#